data_AF-A0AAJ3NGM9-F1
#
_entry.id   AF-A0AAJ3NGM9-F1
#
_cell.length_a   1.000
_cell.length_b   1.000
_cell.length_c   1.000
_cell.angle_alpha   90.00
_cell.angle_beta   90.00
_cell.angle_gamma   90.00
#
_symmetry.space_group_name_H-M   'P 1'
#
loop_
_entity.id
_entity.type
_entity.pdbx_description
1 polymer ?
#
loop_
_entity_poly.entity_id
_entity_poly.type
_entity_poly.pdbx_seq_one_letter_code
_entity_poly.pdbx_strand_id
1 'polypeptide(L)'
;MQDAKILQSKNNRIMAKGIQKVKYNSGQVYPGMSVPNSRLVIKPDQWVYFEAEWESGATATDKQQPVTWFRQSTDRVDMLHSETLPSGKMYGFRIPRMLCGNYYYYIDASLTGVPGTSPKGLFVRGHCTPKIVTSKWSTTVDGEDVRKTYQFSYGDPINLSLETEGINGEKILIDVFRRVKGGKGAADDQHIITYTNAIVIDGEINVTFGNTYQWLGNIKKPNDIDEFYVKVKYTNGNYISDGKDTIHARYLRIKNKTSSTREQPSTNNTAVKIGSTDKTAERMSFAAVYFRPLDSWNGEFGFDWLREKDNGLAPTNDPAYEDIIEGGYLDGITDLTGGPTGTAYAKLKNQYERLPVTNTGYAVTEYFVPSLTLFSEAFVATLPSTLPVKPRTYAELKVYVAIKDVIDRLEFEYDKNLLTVDKNILLDKAKTNSLVLSADTSIKVTCKKDLTSDKEIKIYCYPTNGQPRILAGKIIVLRNDATVRKKMDFVLVDVITNVTNIPIRGSATGAFGNAEINNLYHSLHQALIIPNIVKTTLDLSFNVDFHTGGQHTETLPSGKTLIAYLNNTTHNYRNSALYTDTRRLFLNDTDATGNFKNIQYNGYFTLFKFGIESNYPGTLGAVEDIGIHNVIMFTLVPGDDCTLNHETLHGLGLNHTHRDERPNSTAGYRYTFPCAISNQLQAVANSRASTDNVMSYRSVTRSTWRWQWHVINPKISEK
;
A
#
# COMPACT_ATOMS: atom_id res chain seq x y z
N MET A 1 20.96 6.39 55.70
CA MET A 1 20.68 7.74 55.13
C MET A 1 21.61 8.11 53.97
N GLN A 2 22.29 7.14 53.36
CA GLN A 2 23.19 7.34 52.21
C GLN A 2 22.65 6.67 50.92
N ASP A 3 21.71 5.73 51.05
CA ASP A 3 21.11 5.02 49.92
C ASP A 3 19.91 5.73 49.29
N ALA A 4 19.35 6.75 49.95
CA ALA A 4 18.26 7.57 49.39
C ALA A 4 18.75 8.65 48.40
N LYS A 5 20.06 8.97 48.38
CA LYS A 5 20.65 9.93 47.44
C LYS A 5 21.09 9.30 46.11
N ILE A 6 21.25 7.98 46.05
CA ILE A 6 21.61 7.27 44.81
C ILE A 6 20.37 7.02 43.93
N LEU A 7 19.18 7.00 44.53
CA LEU A 7 17.89 6.88 43.82
C LEU A 7 17.39 8.20 43.21
N GLN A 8 17.91 9.36 43.63
CA GLN A 8 17.58 10.65 42.98
C GLN A 8 18.55 11.04 41.85
N SER A 9 19.73 10.44 41.74
CA SER A 9 20.69 10.72 40.66
C SER A 9 20.57 9.79 39.44
N LYS A 10 19.75 8.72 39.52
CA LYS A 10 19.48 7.82 38.37
C LYS A 10 18.22 8.19 37.57
N ASN A 11 17.38 9.09 38.08
CA ASN A 11 16.18 9.58 37.38
C ASN A 11 16.41 10.85 36.54
N ASN A 12 17.66 11.24 36.26
CA ASN A 12 17.96 12.45 35.49
C ASN A 12 18.98 12.28 34.35
N ARG A 13 18.97 11.11 33.68
CA ARG A 13 19.52 10.95 32.32
C ARG A 13 18.66 9.98 31.51
N ILE A 14 17.44 10.40 31.17
CA ILE A 14 16.90 10.05 29.85
C ILE A 14 17.82 10.79 28.88
N MET A 15 18.85 10.13 28.37
CA MET A 15 19.65 10.67 27.28
C MET A 15 18.70 10.84 26.11
N ALA A 16 18.33 12.08 25.84
CA ALA A 16 17.56 12.49 24.68
C ALA A 16 18.35 12.02 23.43
N LYS A 17 17.84 10.98 22.76
CA LYS A 17 18.42 10.39 21.55
C LYS A 17 17.53 10.79 20.38
N GLY A 18 17.97 11.72 19.55
CA GLY A 18 17.25 12.05 18.32
C GLY A 18 17.44 13.47 17.80
N ILE A 19 16.61 13.78 16.80
CA ILE A 19 16.42 15.13 16.31
C ILE A 19 15.58 15.90 17.32
N GLN A 20 16.08 17.07 17.75
CA GLN A 20 15.42 18.00 18.65
C GLN A 20 14.38 18.84 17.91
N LYS A 21 14.73 19.34 16.72
CA LYS A 21 13.84 20.11 15.87
C LYS A 21 14.32 20.23 14.43
N VAL A 22 13.40 20.52 13.52
CA VAL A 22 13.68 20.96 12.15
C VAL A 22 13.84 22.49 12.13
N LYS A 23 14.91 22.95 11.48
CA LYS A 23 15.20 24.37 11.26
C LYS A 23 15.18 24.71 9.78
N TYR A 24 14.64 25.88 9.46
CA TYR A 24 14.95 26.55 8.21
C TYR A 24 16.43 26.95 8.19
N ASN A 25 17.11 26.64 7.09
CA ASN A 25 18.52 26.99 6.87
C ASN A 25 18.66 28.11 5.83
N SER A 26 18.13 27.93 4.62
CA SER A 26 18.33 28.87 3.50
C SER A 26 17.20 28.83 2.45
N GLY A 27 17.13 29.87 1.60
CA GLY A 27 16.09 30.08 0.59
C GLY A 27 15.23 31.32 0.87
N GLN A 28 14.46 31.83 -0.08
CA GLN A 28 13.72 33.08 0.17
C GLN A 28 12.39 32.84 0.91
N VAL A 29 12.17 33.62 1.96
CA VAL A 29 11.00 33.55 2.83
C VAL A 29 10.32 34.91 2.95
N TYR A 30 9.12 34.93 3.54
CA TYR A 30 8.44 36.15 4.00
C TYR A 30 8.55 36.24 5.52
N PRO A 31 9.53 36.98 6.08
CA PRO A 31 9.77 37.01 7.52
C PRO A 31 8.56 37.51 8.31
N GLY A 32 7.89 38.56 7.83
CA GLY A 32 6.70 39.13 8.48
C GLY A 32 5.45 38.24 8.46
N MET A 33 5.43 37.18 7.65
CA MET A 33 4.35 36.19 7.61
C MET A 33 4.72 34.87 8.29
N SER A 34 5.98 34.75 8.73
CA SER A 34 6.51 33.55 9.36
C SER A 34 6.52 33.71 10.88
N VAL A 35 6.36 32.59 11.59
CA VAL A 35 6.49 32.52 13.05
C VAL A 35 7.73 31.67 13.36
N PRO A 36 8.77 32.26 13.99
CA PRO A 36 10.00 31.53 14.30
C PRO A 36 9.74 30.19 15.00
N ASN A 37 10.44 29.14 14.54
CA ASN A 37 10.35 27.76 15.06
C ASN A 37 8.95 27.12 15.02
N SER A 38 7.99 27.68 14.27
CA SER A 38 6.63 27.12 14.19
C SER A 38 6.09 27.09 12.76
N ARG A 39 6.09 28.24 12.08
CA ARG A 39 5.50 28.40 10.75
C ARG A 39 6.44 29.18 9.83
N LEU A 40 6.68 28.65 8.65
CA LEU A 40 7.49 29.30 7.62
C LEU A 40 6.65 29.56 6.37
N VAL A 41 6.72 30.79 5.88
CA VAL A 41 6.09 31.17 4.62
C VAL A 41 7.17 31.43 3.59
N ILE A 42 7.21 30.59 2.55
CA ILE A 42 8.24 30.61 1.53
C ILE A 42 7.75 31.29 0.25
N LYS A 43 8.68 31.85 -0.53
CA LYS A 43 8.40 32.28 -1.90
C LYS A 43 8.24 31.05 -2.82
N PRO A 44 7.35 31.11 -3.83
CA PRO A 44 7.14 30.00 -4.74
C PRO A 44 8.34 29.75 -5.65
N ASP A 45 8.30 28.60 -6.34
CA ASP A 45 9.16 28.26 -7.48
C ASP A 45 10.66 28.26 -7.23
N GLN A 46 11.05 28.11 -5.97
CA GLN A 46 12.44 27.97 -5.58
C GLN A 46 12.61 26.91 -4.48
N TRP A 47 13.83 26.41 -4.36
CA TRP A 47 14.21 25.51 -3.29
C TRP A 47 14.44 26.28 -1.99
N VAL A 48 13.87 25.75 -0.92
CA VAL A 48 14.14 26.14 0.47
C VAL A 48 14.69 24.93 1.19
N TYR A 49 15.72 25.14 2.01
CA TYR A 49 16.47 24.07 2.63
C TYR A 49 16.29 24.05 4.14
N PHE A 50 16.18 22.84 4.68
CA PHE A 50 15.95 22.55 6.09
C PHE A 50 17.08 21.68 6.64
N GLU A 51 17.41 21.92 7.90
CA GLU A 51 18.41 21.15 8.65
C GLU A 51 17.81 20.59 9.93
N ALA A 52 18.30 19.43 10.37
CA ALA A 52 17.89 18.80 11.60
C ALA A 52 18.83 19.24 12.74
N GLU A 53 18.27 19.83 13.78
CA GLU A 53 18.99 20.15 15.02
C GLU A 53 18.97 18.94 15.95
N TRP A 54 20.14 18.59 16.48
CA TRP A 54 20.33 17.46 17.38
C TRP A 54 20.03 17.83 18.82
N GLU A 55 19.48 16.90 19.59
CA GLU A 55 19.29 17.07 21.03
C GLU A 55 20.64 17.26 21.74
N SER A 56 20.65 18.04 22.83
CA SER A 56 21.86 18.38 23.59
C SER A 56 22.65 17.16 24.11
N GLY A 57 22.03 15.97 24.18
CA GLY A 57 22.65 14.70 24.56
C GLY A 57 23.13 13.81 23.40
N ALA A 58 22.99 14.24 22.14
CA ALA A 58 23.34 13.43 20.98
C ALA A 58 24.87 13.22 20.84
N THR A 59 25.28 11.97 20.67
CA THR A 59 26.68 11.56 20.54
C THR A 59 27.26 11.90 19.15
N ALA A 60 28.59 11.85 19.00
CA ALA A 60 29.24 12.00 17.71
C ALA A 60 28.79 10.92 16.70
N THR A 61 28.53 9.71 17.18
CA THR A 61 28.02 8.60 16.38
C THR A 61 26.59 8.86 15.89
N ASP A 62 25.72 9.41 16.76
CA ASP A 62 24.34 9.76 16.36
C ASP A 62 24.38 10.77 15.21
N LYS A 63 25.25 11.78 15.32
CA LYS A 63 25.46 12.83 14.30
C LYS A 63 26.08 12.31 12.99
N GLN A 64 26.43 11.04 12.88
CA GLN A 64 26.89 10.41 11.63
C GLN A 64 25.81 9.57 10.95
N GLN A 65 24.68 9.31 11.62
CA GLN A 65 23.60 8.49 11.05
C GLN A 65 22.79 9.26 9.98
N PRO A 66 22.30 8.56 8.94
CA PRO A 66 21.34 9.14 8.00
C PRO A 66 20.08 9.64 8.70
N VAL A 67 19.51 10.72 8.20
CA VAL A 67 18.27 11.34 8.73
C VAL A 67 17.15 11.11 7.73
N THR A 68 16.04 10.53 8.18
CA THR A 68 14.81 10.42 7.40
C THR A 68 13.96 11.67 7.57
N TRP A 69 13.60 12.28 6.45
CA TRP A 69 12.79 13.49 6.36
C TRP A 69 11.39 13.15 5.88
N PHE A 70 10.39 13.79 6.47
CA PHE A 70 8.99 13.58 6.16
C PHE A 70 8.34 14.88 5.74
N ARG A 71 7.42 14.80 4.80
CA ARG A 71 6.47 15.86 4.47
C ARG A 71 5.08 15.31 4.65
N GLN A 72 4.31 15.91 5.55
CA GLN A 72 2.95 15.47 5.86
C GLN A 72 1.93 16.56 5.49
N SER A 73 0.67 16.17 5.40
CA SER A 73 -0.47 17.09 5.28
C SER A 73 -0.55 18.06 6.46
N THR A 74 -1.39 19.10 6.33
CA THR A 74 -1.58 20.12 7.38
C THR A 74 -2.03 19.52 8.71
N ASP A 75 -2.86 18.47 8.69
CA ASP A 75 -3.32 17.74 9.87
C ASP A 75 -2.34 16.64 10.34
N ARG A 76 -1.22 16.47 9.62
CA ARG A 76 -0.17 15.46 9.85
C ARG A 76 -0.65 14.00 9.71
N VAL A 77 -1.81 13.78 9.12
CA VAL A 77 -2.38 12.44 8.93
C VAL A 77 -1.79 11.76 7.70
N ASP A 78 -1.74 12.46 6.57
CA ASP A 78 -1.25 11.91 5.31
C ASP A 78 0.26 12.13 5.16
N MET A 79 0.97 11.06 4.79
CA MET A 79 2.38 11.14 4.39
C MET A 79 2.47 11.53 2.92
N LEU A 80 2.91 12.76 2.63
CA LEU A 80 3.01 13.31 1.27
C LEU A 80 4.38 13.09 0.63
N HIS A 81 5.42 12.81 1.42
CA HIS A 81 6.77 12.46 0.97
C HIS A 81 7.59 11.91 2.14
N SER A 82 8.51 11.00 1.87
CA SER A 82 9.53 10.56 2.83
C SER A 82 10.84 10.27 2.08
N GLU A 83 11.97 10.72 2.61
CA GLU A 83 13.28 10.39 2.06
C GLU A 83 14.36 10.33 3.14
N THR A 84 15.33 9.42 3.00
CA THR A 84 16.48 9.32 3.91
C THR A 84 17.71 9.93 3.28
N LEU A 85 18.28 10.93 3.94
CA LEU A 85 19.46 11.65 3.48
C LEU A 85 20.68 11.30 4.36
N PRO A 86 21.90 11.22 3.78
CA PRO A 86 23.12 11.08 4.57
C PRO A 86 23.26 12.18 5.63
N SER A 87 23.96 11.91 6.72
CA SER A 87 24.13 12.90 7.78
C SER A 87 24.72 14.23 7.26
N GLY A 88 24.22 15.34 7.80
CA GLY A 88 24.64 16.69 7.43
C GLY A 88 24.09 17.19 6.08
N LYS A 89 23.33 16.38 5.34
CA LYS A 89 22.61 16.84 4.14
C LYS A 89 21.31 17.54 4.52
N MET A 90 21.05 18.64 3.82
CA MET A 90 19.84 19.44 3.99
C MET A 90 18.69 18.86 3.16
N TYR A 91 17.48 18.91 3.71
CA TYR A 91 16.26 18.57 2.98
C TYR A 91 15.78 19.77 2.18
N GLY A 92 15.58 19.59 0.88
CA GLY A 92 15.10 20.62 -0.03
C GLY A 92 13.60 20.50 -0.25
N PHE A 93 12.87 21.62 -0.18
CA PHE A 93 11.46 21.68 -0.53
C PHE A 93 11.17 22.89 -1.42
N ARG A 94 10.39 22.64 -2.48
CA ARG A 94 9.93 23.66 -3.44
C ARG A 94 8.41 23.57 -3.56
N ILE A 95 7.74 24.72 -3.46
CA ILE A 95 6.29 24.84 -3.65
C ILE A 95 6.03 25.64 -4.94
N PRO A 96 5.38 25.07 -5.95
CA PRO A 96 4.96 25.82 -7.14
C PRO A 96 3.82 26.79 -6.80
N ARG A 97 3.62 27.83 -7.63
CA ARG A 97 2.56 28.85 -7.42
C ARG A 97 1.16 28.29 -7.23
N MET A 98 0.80 27.23 -7.97
CA MET A 98 -0.51 26.59 -7.87
C MET A 98 -0.77 25.95 -6.49
N LEU A 99 0.28 25.54 -5.78
CA LEU A 99 0.17 24.95 -4.44
C LEU A 99 0.34 25.99 -3.31
N CYS A 100 0.57 27.26 -3.66
CA CYS A 100 0.62 28.34 -2.68
C CYS A 100 -0.78 28.71 -2.20
N GLY A 101 -0.92 29.09 -0.93
CA GLY A 101 -2.21 29.46 -0.36
C GLY A 101 -2.26 29.23 1.16
N ASN A 102 -3.41 28.77 1.64
CA ASN A 102 -3.66 28.46 3.04
C ASN A 102 -3.56 26.95 3.34
N TYR A 103 -2.77 26.23 2.54
CA TYR A 103 -2.39 24.85 2.80
C TYR A 103 -0.96 24.80 3.37
N TYR A 104 -0.76 24.07 4.47
CA TYR A 104 0.55 23.87 5.08
C TYR A 104 1.05 22.44 4.88
N TYR A 105 2.33 22.32 4.58
CA TYR A 105 3.08 21.07 4.63
C TYR A 105 3.82 20.99 5.97
N TYR A 106 3.70 19.90 6.69
CA TYR A 106 4.46 19.70 7.92
C TYR A 106 5.74 18.94 7.60
N ILE A 107 6.90 19.58 7.79
CA ILE A 107 8.21 18.98 7.55
C ILE A 107 8.77 18.47 8.87
N ASP A 108 9.10 17.18 8.94
CA ASP A 108 9.67 16.55 10.13
C ASP A 108 10.93 15.75 9.78
N ALA A 109 11.70 15.37 10.79
CA ALA A 109 12.92 14.57 10.63
C ALA A 109 13.13 13.60 11.79
N SER A 110 13.62 12.39 11.48
CA SER A 110 13.85 11.32 12.45
C SER A 110 15.06 10.47 12.10
N LEU A 111 15.66 9.85 13.12
CA LEU A 111 16.71 8.83 12.97
C LEU A 111 16.13 7.41 12.91
N THR A 112 14.88 7.21 13.34
CA THR A 112 14.25 5.89 13.46
C THR A 112 13.44 5.51 12.21
N GLY A 113 13.43 6.37 11.18
CA GLY A 113 12.64 6.15 9.96
C GLY A 113 11.13 6.37 10.13
N VAL A 114 10.67 6.75 11.33
CA VAL A 114 9.27 7.11 11.61
C VAL A 114 9.15 8.56 12.13
N PRO A 115 8.10 9.32 11.76
CA PRO A 115 7.88 10.67 12.27
C PRO A 115 7.73 10.68 13.80
N GLY A 116 8.20 11.75 14.45
CA GLY A 116 8.08 11.88 15.89
C GLY A 116 6.64 12.15 16.33
N THR A 117 6.23 11.59 17.47
CA THR A 117 4.92 11.90 18.08
C THR A 117 4.85 13.32 18.63
N SER A 118 5.98 13.87 19.08
CA SER A 118 6.12 15.26 19.52
C SER A 118 6.35 16.21 18.32
N PRO A 119 5.73 17.41 18.28
CA PRO A 119 5.85 18.32 17.15
C PRO A 119 7.23 19.00 17.11
N LYS A 120 8.23 18.29 16.57
CA LYS A 120 9.60 18.78 16.40
C LYS A 120 9.85 19.36 14.99
N GLY A 121 8.87 19.25 14.10
CA GLY A 121 8.90 19.71 12.72
C GLY A 121 8.43 21.16 12.54
N LEU A 122 8.34 21.60 11.28
CA LEU A 122 7.98 22.96 10.88
C LEU A 122 6.81 22.95 9.90
N PHE A 123 5.80 23.78 10.13
CA PHE A 123 4.75 24.01 9.14
C PHE A 123 5.24 24.97 8.07
N VAL A 124 5.18 24.58 6.80
CA VAL A 124 5.68 25.33 5.66
C VAL A 124 4.58 25.52 4.63
N ARG A 125 4.35 26.76 4.20
CA ARG A 125 3.45 27.05 3.08
C ARG A 125 4.07 28.02 2.09
N GLY A 126 3.63 27.97 0.85
CA GLY A 126 4.01 28.93 -0.18
C GLY A 126 3.06 30.12 -0.20
N HIS A 127 3.60 31.31 -0.47
CA HIS A 127 2.79 32.52 -0.68
C HIS A 127 3.14 33.23 -2.00
N CYS A 128 2.12 33.44 -2.82
CA CYS A 128 2.16 34.31 -3.98
C CYS A 128 0.84 35.07 -4.11
N THR A 129 0.81 36.05 -5.02
CA THR A 129 -0.39 36.84 -5.29
C THR A 129 -1.53 35.92 -5.75
N PRO A 130 -2.69 35.92 -5.07
CA PRO A 130 -3.88 35.18 -5.46
C PRO A 130 -4.30 35.48 -6.90
N LYS A 131 -4.53 34.44 -7.70
CA LYS A 131 -4.93 34.61 -9.09
C LYS A 131 -5.74 33.43 -9.63
N ILE A 132 -6.72 33.71 -10.50
CA ILE A 132 -7.30 32.71 -11.42
C ILE A 132 -6.44 32.69 -12.69
N VAL A 133 -5.91 31.53 -13.05
CA VAL A 133 -4.98 31.37 -14.19
C VAL A 133 -5.73 31.02 -15.46
N THR A 134 -6.56 29.98 -15.40
CA THR A 134 -7.37 29.52 -16.52
C THR A 134 -8.78 29.15 -16.04
N SER A 135 -9.69 29.03 -16.99
CA SER A 135 -11.07 28.64 -16.74
C SER A 135 -11.60 27.85 -17.92
N LYS A 136 -12.48 26.88 -17.69
CA LYS A 136 -13.20 26.15 -18.74
C LYS A 136 -14.62 25.79 -18.30
N TRP A 137 -15.50 25.71 -19.30
CA TRP A 137 -16.82 25.09 -19.12
C TRP A 137 -16.86 23.80 -19.93
N SER A 138 -17.38 22.71 -19.36
CA SER A 138 -17.42 21.41 -20.03
C SER A 138 -18.73 20.65 -19.79
N THR A 139 -19.05 19.76 -20.71
CA THR A 139 -20.24 18.88 -20.63
C THR A 139 -20.04 17.71 -19.65
N THR A 140 -18.79 17.39 -19.32
CA THR A 140 -18.42 16.37 -18.32
C THR A 140 -17.36 16.92 -17.36
N VAL A 141 -17.21 16.32 -16.17
CA VAL A 141 -16.09 16.60 -15.26
C VAL A 141 -14.77 16.42 -16.01
N ASP A 142 -13.86 17.38 -15.83
CA ASP A 142 -12.55 17.48 -16.50
C ASP A 142 -12.55 17.51 -18.03
N GLY A 143 -13.72 17.64 -18.67
CA GLY A 143 -13.84 17.70 -20.13
C GLY A 143 -13.18 18.93 -20.77
N GLU A 144 -13.16 18.94 -22.10
CA GLU A 144 -12.66 20.06 -22.90
C GLU A 144 -13.50 21.32 -22.72
N ASP A 145 -12.88 22.49 -22.94
CA ASP A 145 -13.59 23.77 -22.89
C ASP A 145 -14.54 23.92 -24.08
N VAL A 146 -15.84 23.87 -23.80
CA VAL A 146 -16.87 23.88 -24.84
C VAL A 146 -17.47 25.25 -25.11
N ARG A 147 -16.95 26.33 -24.49
CA ARG A 147 -17.49 27.70 -24.65
C ARG A 147 -17.68 28.13 -26.11
N LYS A 148 -16.83 27.67 -27.02
CA LYS A 148 -16.87 28.03 -28.45
C LYS A 148 -17.61 27.02 -29.32
N THR A 149 -17.83 25.80 -28.84
CA THR A 149 -18.26 24.65 -29.65
C THR A 149 -19.61 24.08 -29.23
N TYR A 150 -20.12 24.44 -28.04
CA TYR A 150 -21.35 23.91 -27.49
C TYR A 150 -22.23 25.00 -26.87
N GLN A 151 -23.55 24.76 -26.92
CA GLN A 151 -24.56 25.58 -26.27
C GLN A 151 -25.48 24.67 -25.47
N PHE A 152 -25.50 24.85 -24.17
CA PHE A 152 -26.31 24.07 -23.23
C PHE A 152 -27.78 24.45 -23.32
N SER A 153 -28.63 23.68 -22.66
CA SER A 153 -30.03 23.99 -22.37
C SER A 153 -30.21 24.14 -20.86
N TYR A 154 -31.20 24.92 -20.42
CA TYR A 154 -31.53 25.02 -18.99
C TYR A 154 -31.97 23.65 -18.45
N GLY A 155 -31.34 23.19 -17.38
CA GLY A 155 -31.51 21.84 -16.84
C GLY A 155 -30.37 20.88 -17.18
N ASP A 156 -29.45 21.26 -18.08
CA ASP A 156 -28.24 20.48 -18.31
C ASP A 156 -27.28 20.61 -17.11
N PRO A 157 -26.60 19.53 -16.72
CA PRO A 157 -25.47 19.62 -15.81
C PRO A 157 -24.30 20.34 -16.52
N ILE A 158 -23.71 21.31 -15.84
CA ILE A 158 -22.62 22.13 -16.39
C ILE A 158 -21.41 22.05 -15.47
N ASN A 159 -20.23 21.80 -16.02
CA ASN A 159 -19.00 21.68 -15.25
C ASN A 159 -18.14 22.92 -15.44
N LEU A 160 -17.67 23.50 -14.34
CA LEU A 160 -16.72 24.59 -14.28
C LEU A 160 -15.41 24.07 -13.70
N SER A 161 -14.30 24.30 -14.41
CA SER A 161 -12.96 24.10 -13.87
C SER A 161 -12.18 25.40 -13.92
N LEU A 162 -11.49 25.72 -12.83
CA LEU A 162 -10.59 26.86 -12.72
C LEU A 162 -9.24 26.40 -12.21
N GLU A 163 -8.17 26.88 -12.83
CA GLU A 163 -6.81 26.77 -12.29
C GLU A 163 -6.45 28.06 -11.55
N THR A 164 -5.72 27.93 -10.45
CA THR A 164 -5.52 29.00 -9.48
C THR A 164 -4.09 29.03 -8.97
N GLU A 165 -3.67 30.19 -8.49
CA GLU A 165 -2.41 30.40 -7.77
C GLU A 165 -2.68 31.14 -6.48
N GLY A 166 -1.89 30.86 -5.44
CA GLY A 166 -1.87 31.63 -4.20
C GLY A 166 -3.09 31.45 -3.29
N ILE A 167 -4.01 30.53 -3.63
CA ILE A 167 -5.25 30.26 -2.88
C ILE A 167 -5.50 28.78 -2.61
N ASN A 168 -4.51 27.91 -2.78
CA ASN A 168 -4.63 26.49 -2.45
C ASN A 168 -5.03 26.28 -0.98
N GLY A 169 -5.96 25.37 -0.70
CA GLY A 169 -6.50 25.12 0.64
C GLY A 169 -7.56 26.14 1.11
N GLU A 170 -7.90 27.15 0.30
CA GLU A 170 -8.94 28.11 0.66
C GLU A 170 -10.34 27.59 0.35
N LYS A 171 -11.30 27.98 1.19
CA LYS A 171 -12.73 27.88 0.86
C LYS A 171 -13.17 29.18 0.18
N ILE A 172 -13.78 29.06 -0.99
CA ILE A 172 -14.14 30.18 -1.86
C ILE A 172 -15.61 30.12 -2.27
N LEU A 173 -16.13 31.27 -2.72
CA LEU A 173 -17.47 31.42 -3.26
C LEU A 173 -17.38 31.72 -4.76
N ILE A 174 -18.28 31.12 -5.55
CA ILE A 174 -18.39 31.36 -6.99
C ILE A 174 -19.72 32.02 -7.27
N ASP A 175 -19.70 33.30 -7.64
CA ASP A 175 -20.88 33.98 -8.15
C ASP A 175 -21.02 33.74 -9.65
N VAL A 176 -22.18 33.28 -10.09
CA VAL A 176 -22.54 33.16 -11.50
C VAL A 176 -23.37 34.37 -11.90
N PHE A 177 -22.96 35.03 -12.97
CA PHE A 177 -23.65 36.20 -13.52
C PHE A 177 -24.09 35.92 -14.95
N ARG A 178 -25.25 36.48 -15.31
CA ARG A 178 -25.77 36.53 -16.67
C ARG A 178 -25.51 37.90 -17.27
N ARG A 179 -24.95 37.91 -18.48
CA ARG A 179 -24.77 39.11 -19.28
C ARG A 179 -26.11 39.65 -19.79
N VAL A 180 -26.37 40.94 -19.58
CA VAL A 180 -27.55 41.64 -20.11
C VAL A 180 -27.22 42.26 -21.47
N LYS A 181 -27.84 41.74 -22.55
CA LYS A 181 -27.68 42.29 -23.90
C LYS A 181 -28.25 43.72 -23.95
N GLY A 182 -27.44 44.67 -24.44
CA GLY A 182 -27.80 46.09 -24.49
C GLY A 182 -27.47 46.89 -23.21
N GLY A 183 -26.93 46.25 -22.17
CA GLY A 183 -26.41 46.92 -20.98
C GLY A 183 -25.09 47.68 -21.22
N LYS A 184 -24.74 48.58 -20.31
CA LYS A 184 -23.52 49.42 -20.34
C LYS A 184 -22.29 48.73 -19.73
N GLY A 185 -22.41 47.47 -19.32
CA GLY A 185 -21.28 46.65 -18.84
C GLY A 185 -21.66 45.77 -17.65
N ALA A 186 -20.66 45.21 -16.97
CA ALA A 186 -20.83 44.23 -15.89
C ALA A 186 -21.58 44.73 -14.65
N ALA A 187 -21.78 46.05 -14.51
CA ALA A 187 -22.61 46.63 -13.46
C ALA A 187 -24.12 46.42 -13.70
N ASP A 188 -24.52 46.24 -14.96
CA ASP A 188 -25.91 45.98 -15.36
C ASP A 188 -26.22 44.48 -15.44
N ASP A 189 -25.19 43.63 -15.31
CA ASP A 189 -25.28 42.18 -15.45
C ASP A 189 -25.94 41.56 -14.20
N GLN A 190 -26.75 40.54 -14.44
CA GLN A 190 -27.62 39.96 -13.41
C GLN A 190 -26.88 38.90 -12.60
N HIS A 191 -26.83 39.02 -11.27
CA HIS A 191 -26.40 37.92 -10.38
C HIS A 191 -27.47 36.82 -10.38
N ILE A 192 -27.04 35.56 -10.57
CA ILE A 192 -27.93 34.42 -10.74
C ILE A 192 -27.90 33.51 -9.52
N ILE A 193 -26.70 33.15 -9.06
CA ILE A 193 -26.51 32.26 -7.92
C ILE A 193 -25.10 32.43 -7.34
N THR A 194 -24.95 32.14 -6.05
CA THR A 194 -23.66 31.97 -5.39
C THR A 194 -23.49 30.51 -5.00
N TYR A 195 -22.44 29.86 -5.49
CA TYR A 195 -22.03 28.54 -5.01
C TYR A 195 -21.05 28.68 -3.84
N THR A 196 -21.38 28.08 -2.69
CA THR A 196 -20.69 28.33 -1.42
C THR A 196 -19.77 27.19 -0.95
N ASN A 197 -19.75 26.07 -1.66
CA ASN A 197 -19.03 24.85 -1.27
C ASN A 197 -17.80 24.57 -2.14
N ALA A 198 -17.21 25.60 -2.74
CA ALA A 198 -15.96 25.45 -3.49
C ALA A 198 -14.75 25.49 -2.54
N ILE A 199 -13.88 24.51 -2.69
CA ILE A 199 -12.61 24.37 -1.96
C ILE A 199 -11.53 24.27 -3.03
N VAL A 200 -10.45 25.02 -2.87
CA VAL A 200 -9.30 24.95 -3.76
C VAL A 200 -8.40 23.80 -3.30
N ILE A 201 -8.20 22.81 -4.15
CA ILE A 201 -7.34 21.65 -3.87
C ILE A 201 -6.36 21.50 -5.02
N ASP A 202 -5.08 21.43 -4.68
CA ASP A 202 -3.95 21.36 -5.61
C ASP A 202 -3.97 22.45 -6.69
N GLY A 203 -4.43 23.64 -6.31
CA GLY A 203 -4.53 24.79 -7.20
C GLY A 203 -5.73 24.74 -8.15
N GLU A 204 -6.65 23.80 -8.01
CA GLU A 204 -7.82 23.67 -8.87
C GLU A 204 -9.14 23.93 -8.11
N ILE A 205 -10.15 24.36 -8.86
CA ILE A 205 -11.55 24.39 -8.42
C ILE A 205 -12.37 23.69 -9.50
N ASN A 206 -13.00 22.57 -9.18
CA ASN A 206 -13.83 21.80 -10.09
C ASN A 206 -15.26 21.67 -9.52
N VAL A 207 -16.25 22.23 -10.21
CA VAL A 207 -17.65 22.28 -9.74
C VAL A 207 -18.59 21.79 -10.84
N THR A 208 -19.52 20.90 -10.50
CA THR A 208 -20.68 20.59 -11.34
C THR A 208 -21.89 21.35 -10.83
N PHE A 209 -22.48 22.18 -11.67
CA PHE A 209 -23.79 22.78 -11.46
C PHE A 209 -24.87 21.82 -11.95
N GLY A 210 -25.54 21.13 -11.04
CA GLY A 210 -26.55 20.13 -11.36
C GLY A 210 -27.92 20.70 -11.74
N ASN A 211 -28.29 21.87 -11.20
CA ASN A 211 -29.61 22.46 -11.41
C ASN A 211 -29.54 23.83 -12.06
N THR A 212 -29.25 23.86 -13.36
CA THR A 212 -29.25 25.10 -14.14
C THR A 212 -30.67 25.53 -14.52
N TYR A 213 -31.68 24.67 -14.35
CA TYR A 213 -33.09 25.06 -14.53
C TYR A 213 -33.52 26.13 -13.52
N GLN A 214 -33.05 26.05 -12.27
CA GLN A 214 -33.28 27.12 -11.27
C GLN A 214 -32.69 28.47 -11.69
N TRP A 215 -31.65 28.48 -12.53
CA TRP A 215 -31.08 29.73 -13.04
C TRP A 215 -32.08 30.46 -13.93
N LEU A 216 -32.86 29.72 -14.73
CA LEU A 216 -33.95 30.28 -15.54
C LEU A 216 -35.00 30.97 -14.66
N GLY A 217 -35.34 30.39 -13.50
CA GLY A 217 -36.28 30.99 -12.55
C GLY A 217 -35.82 32.35 -12.01
N ASN A 218 -34.51 32.60 -11.97
CA ASN A 218 -33.94 33.88 -11.54
C ASN A 218 -33.84 34.89 -12.69
N ILE A 219 -34.21 34.54 -13.93
CA ILE A 219 -34.05 35.40 -15.11
C ILE A 219 -35.40 36.02 -15.51
N LYS A 220 -35.49 37.36 -15.47
CA LYS A 220 -36.73 38.08 -15.79
C LYS A 220 -37.11 38.05 -17.27
N LYS A 221 -36.11 38.11 -18.16
CA LYS A 221 -36.28 38.16 -19.63
C LYS A 221 -35.16 37.35 -20.30
N PRO A 222 -35.32 36.04 -20.51
CA PRO A 222 -34.30 35.20 -21.14
C PRO A 222 -34.12 35.58 -22.62
N ASN A 223 -32.89 35.45 -23.15
CA ASN A 223 -32.61 35.62 -24.58
C ASN A 223 -32.64 34.25 -25.27
N ASP A 224 -32.71 34.21 -26.61
CA ASP A 224 -32.56 32.95 -27.36
C ASP A 224 -31.31 32.15 -26.94
N ILE A 225 -30.21 32.87 -26.70
CA ILE A 225 -28.99 32.37 -26.07
C ILE A 225 -28.55 33.36 -25.01
N ASP A 226 -28.49 32.89 -23.78
CA ASP A 226 -27.97 33.59 -22.62
C ASP A 226 -26.48 33.30 -22.43
N GLU A 227 -25.72 34.35 -22.10
CA GLU A 227 -24.28 34.30 -21.87
C GLU A 227 -23.99 34.49 -20.38
N PHE A 228 -23.19 33.60 -19.80
CA PHE A 228 -22.83 33.62 -18.38
C PHE A 228 -21.33 33.66 -18.16
N TYR A 229 -20.94 34.21 -17.02
CA TYR A 229 -19.56 34.24 -16.53
C TYR A 229 -19.54 34.03 -15.02
N VAL A 230 -18.34 33.84 -14.45
CA VAL A 230 -18.19 33.73 -13.00
C VAL A 230 -17.29 34.81 -12.41
N LYS A 231 -17.54 35.15 -11.16
CA LYS A 231 -16.60 35.89 -10.32
C LYS A 231 -16.30 35.04 -9.09
N VAL A 232 -15.02 34.87 -8.78
CA VAL A 232 -14.58 34.09 -7.62
C VAL A 232 -14.23 35.04 -6.48
N LYS A 233 -14.73 34.78 -5.27
CA LYS A 233 -14.44 35.60 -4.10
C LYS A 233 -14.12 34.77 -2.87
N TYR A 234 -13.37 35.37 -1.96
CA TYR A 234 -13.19 34.86 -0.60
C TYR A 234 -14.51 34.91 0.17
N THR A 235 -14.58 34.17 1.27
CA THR A 235 -15.71 34.21 2.21
C THR A 235 -15.95 35.58 2.83
N ASN A 236 -14.93 36.46 2.86
CA ASN A 236 -15.06 37.87 3.27
C ASN A 236 -15.62 38.80 2.19
N GLY A 237 -15.91 38.29 0.99
CA GLY A 237 -16.52 39.04 -0.10
C GLY A 237 -15.54 39.60 -1.15
N ASN A 238 -14.23 39.57 -0.91
CA ASN A 238 -13.25 40.12 -1.85
C ASN A 238 -13.09 39.25 -3.10
N TYR A 239 -13.21 39.85 -4.29
CA TYR A 239 -13.05 39.15 -5.56
C TYR A 239 -11.57 38.90 -5.92
N ILE A 240 -11.32 37.76 -6.54
CA ILE A 240 -10.00 37.31 -7.00
C ILE A 240 -9.85 37.64 -8.49
N SER A 241 -8.70 38.22 -8.85
CA SER A 241 -8.40 38.66 -10.21
C SER A 241 -7.64 37.60 -11.02
N ASP A 242 -7.68 37.69 -12.34
CA ASP A 242 -6.80 36.96 -13.27
C ASP A 242 -5.55 37.78 -13.65
N GLY A 243 -5.34 38.92 -13.00
CA GLY A 243 -4.32 39.91 -13.32
C GLY A 243 -4.76 40.96 -14.35
N LYS A 244 -5.96 40.84 -14.92
CA LYS A 244 -6.59 41.85 -15.78
C LYS A 244 -7.85 42.41 -15.14
N ASP A 245 -8.76 41.53 -14.72
CA ASP A 245 -9.98 41.91 -14.02
C ASP A 245 -10.49 40.77 -13.10
N THR A 246 -11.76 40.82 -12.66
CA THR A 246 -12.37 39.88 -11.71
C THR A 246 -13.45 39.00 -12.33
N ILE A 247 -13.55 38.96 -13.66
CA ILE A 247 -14.59 38.24 -14.39
C ILE A 247 -13.96 37.12 -15.23
N HIS A 248 -14.30 35.89 -14.87
CA HIS A 248 -13.70 34.66 -15.40
C HIS A 248 -14.69 33.84 -16.22
N ALA A 249 -14.17 32.83 -16.94
CA ALA A 249 -14.99 31.85 -17.65
C ALA A 249 -15.99 32.44 -18.68
N ARG A 250 -15.62 33.53 -19.37
CA ARG A 250 -16.48 34.18 -20.38
C ARG A 250 -16.47 33.41 -21.72
N TYR A 251 -17.58 33.14 -22.38
CA TYR A 251 -18.94 33.02 -21.81
C TYR A 251 -19.40 31.57 -21.94
N LEU A 252 -20.03 31.07 -20.90
CA LEU A 252 -20.92 29.91 -20.98
C LEU A 252 -22.18 30.32 -21.76
N ARG A 253 -22.67 29.45 -22.65
CA ARG A 253 -23.84 29.71 -23.49
C ARG A 253 -24.94 28.71 -23.19
N ILE A 254 -26.11 29.20 -22.81
CA ILE A 254 -27.30 28.39 -22.55
C ILE A 254 -28.44 28.89 -23.44
N LYS A 255 -29.05 28.00 -24.22
CA LYS A 255 -30.24 28.28 -25.00
C LYS A 255 -31.43 28.43 -24.07
N ASN A 256 -32.36 29.31 -24.42
CA ASN A 256 -33.68 29.36 -23.77
C ASN A 256 -34.55 28.18 -24.20
N LYS A 257 -34.10 26.99 -23.81
CA LYS A 257 -34.75 25.69 -23.97
C LYS A 257 -34.50 24.93 -22.69
N THR A 258 -35.54 24.28 -22.17
CA THR A 258 -35.43 23.41 -21.02
C THR A 258 -35.13 21.98 -21.47
N SER A 259 -34.05 21.38 -20.99
CA SER A 259 -33.75 19.95 -21.18
C SER A 259 -34.29 19.09 -20.04
N SER A 260 -34.31 19.62 -18.82
CA SER A 260 -34.80 18.95 -17.61
C SER A 260 -35.24 19.97 -16.57
N THR A 261 -36.28 19.64 -15.78
CA THR A 261 -36.72 20.42 -14.62
C THR A 261 -36.34 19.76 -13.29
N ARG A 262 -35.70 18.58 -13.34
CA ARG A 262 -35.35 17.80 -12.16
C ARG A 262 -34.25 18.50 -11.37
N GLU A 263 -34.48 18.71 -10.07
CA GLU A 263 -33.46 19.27 -9.19
C GLU A 263 -32.31 18.26 -9.00
N GLN A 264 -31.10 18.65 -9.39
CA GLN A 264 -29.87 17.91 -9.08
C GLN A 264 -28.93 18.82 -8.27
N PRO A 265 -28.38 18.32 -7.14
CA PRO A 265 -27.48 19.12 -6.32
C PRO A 265 -26.20 19.45 -7.09
N SER A 266 -25.63 20.63 -6.81
CA SER A 266 -24.33 21.01 -7.36
C SER A 266 -23.21 20.42 -6.49
N THR A 267 -22.20 19.80 -7.11
CA THR A 267 -21.13 19.09 -6.41
C THR A 267 -19.78 19.78 -6.62
N ASN A 268 -18.93 19.73 -5.60
CA ASN A 268 -17.51 20.03 -5.72
C ASN A 268 -16.82 18.69 -6.05
N ASN A 269 -16.13 18.65 -7.20
CA ASN A 269 -15.43 17.45 -7.68
C ASN A 269 -13.91 17.63 -7.63
N THR A 270 -13.41 18.64 -6.91
CA THR A 270 -11.98 18.88 -6.80
C THR A 270 -11.36 17.72 -6.03
N ALA A 271 -10.63 16.86 -6.73
CA ALA A 271 -9.98 15.70 -6.14
C ALA A 271 -8.68 16.11 -5.42
N VAL A 272 -8.37 15.44 -4.31
CA VAL A 272 -7.05 15.51 -3.68
C VAL A 272 -6.07 14.73 -4.55
N LYS A 273 -5.16 15.44 -5.24
CA LYS A 273 -4.06 14.84 -6.00
C LYS A 273 -2.88 14.68 -5.05
N ILE A 274 -2.80 13.53 -4.38
CA ILE A 274 -1.58 13.15 -3.65
C ILE A 274 -0.48 12.91 -4.69
N GLY A 275 0.34 13.95 -4.91
CA GLY A 275 1.66 13.86 -5.54
C GLY A 275 1.70 13.22 -6.93
N SER A 276 1.21 13.93 -7.95
CA SER A 276 1.75 13.76 -9.31
C SER A 276 1.54 15.03 -10.13
N THR A 277 2.64 15.74 -10.40
CA THR A 277 2.73 16.56 -11.61
C THR A 277 2.73 15.62 -12.81
N ASP A 278 1.81 15.87 -13.75
CA ASP A 278 1.59 15.21 -15.06
C ASP A 278 0.85 13.85 -15.08
N LYS A 279 -0.43 13.88 -15.51
CA LYS A 279 -1.09 13.03 -16.55
C LYS A 279 -2.62 13.17 -16.48
N THR A 280 -3.27 13.29 -17.64
CA THR A 280 -4.72 13.06 -17.81
C THR A 280 -5.11 11.72 -17.18
N ALA A 281 -6.06 11.71 -16.24
CA ALA A 281 -6.44 10.51 -15.50
C ALA A 281 -6.95 9.41 -16.46
N GLU A 282 -6.25 8.29 -16.49
CA GLU A 282 -6.67 7.11 -17.26
C GLU A 282 -8.01 6.59 -16.72
N ARG A 283 -8.95 6.27 -17.63
CA ARG A 283 -10.28 5.75 -17.30
C ARG A 283 -10.62 4.57 -18.20
N MET A 284 -11.35 3.59 -17.66
CA MET A 284 -11.85 2.46 -18.43
C MET A 284 -13.30 2.67 -18.84
N SER A 285 -13.56 2.54 -20.14
CA SER A 285 -14.92 2.50 -20.65
C SER A 285 -15.01 1.63 -21.89
N PHE A 286 -16.23 1.19 -22.22
CA PHE A 286 -16.53 0.26 -23.32
C PHE A 286 -16.16 -1.19 -23.05
N ALA A 287 -14.97 -1.46 -22.50
CA ALA A 287 -14.57 -2.80 -22.08
C ALA A 287 -13.74 -2.76 -20.79
N ALA A 288 -13.72 -3.86 -20.05
CA ALA A 288 -12.83 -4.09 -18.91
C ALA A 288 -12.22 -5.50 -19.01
N VAL A 289 -10.94 -5.62 -18.67
CA VAL A 289 -10.14 -6.84 -18.75
C VAL A 289 -9.42 -7.05 -17.43
N TYR A 290 -9.78 -8.14 -16.74
CA TYR A 290 -9.27 -8.51 -15.42
C TYR A 290 -8.34 -9.69 -15.53
N PHE A 291 -7.32 -9.69 -14.67
CA PHE A 291 -6.32 -10.74 -14.58
C PHE A 291 -6.46 -11.45 -13.22
N ARG A 292 -6.42 -12.78 -13.24
CA ARG A 292 -6.40 -13.63 -12.04
C ARG A 292 -5.33 -14.70 -12.18
N PRO A 293 -4.79 -15.24 -11.09
CA PRO A 293 -3.92 -16.41 -11.19
C PRO A 293 -4.71 -17.61 -11.75
N LEU A 294 -4.01 -18.58 -12.32
CA LEU A 294 -4.59 -19.89 -12.63
C LEU A 294 -4.91 -20.65 -11.34
N ASP A 295 -5.84 -21.60 -11.39
CA ASP A 295 -6.19 -22.43 -10.23
C ASP A 295 -5.01 -23.31 -9.78
N SER A 296 -4.08 -23.58 -10.71
CA SER A 296 -2.81 -24.28 -10.49
C SER A 296 -1.70 -23.42 -9.90
N TRP A 297 -1.89 -22.10 -9.76
CA TRP A 297 -0.91 -21.23 -9.12
C TRP A 297 -0.72 -21.64 -7.67
N ASN A 298 0.54 -21.83 -7.28
CA ASN A 298 0.95 -22.26 -5.95
C ASN A 298 1.99 -21.30 -5.34
N GLY A 299 1.87 -20.00 -5.68
CA GLY A 299 2.71 -18.95 -5.12
C GLY A 299 4.10 -18.84 -5.74
N GLU A 300 4.34 -19.45 -6.90
CA GLU A 300 5.68 -19.50 -7.53
C GLU A 300 6.16 -18.13 -8.05
N PHE A 301 5.24 -17.17 -8.12
CA PHE A 301 5.45 -15.74 -8.41
C PHE A 301 4.46 -14.94 -7.56
N GLY A 302 4.78 -13.68 -7.25
CA GLY A 302 3.89 -12.82 -6.48
C GLY A 302 2.81 -12.22 -7.37
N PHE A 303 1.55 -12.36 -6.99
CA PHE A 303 0.43 -11.73 -7.67
C PHE A 303 -0.56 -11.22 -6.63
N ASP A 304 -0.75 -9.92 -6.58
CA ASP A 304 -1.64 -9.24 -5.63
C ASP A 304 -2.72 -8.48 -6.39
N TRP A 305 -3.98 -8.81 -6.11
CA TRP A 305 -5.16 -8.18 -6.67
C TRP A 305 -6.21 -8.02 -5.58
N LEU A 306 -7.06 -7.00 -5.71
CA LEU A 306 -8.23 -6.89 -4.84
C LEU A 306 -9.20 -8.02 -5.22
N ARG A 307 -9.51 -8.90 -4.26
CA ARG A 307 -10.45 -10.00 -4.49
C ARG A 307 -11.88 -9.48 -4.44
N GLU A 308 -12.51 -9.49 -5.60
CA GLU A 308 -13.88 -9.03 -5.82
C GLU A 308 -14.79 -10.23 -6.12
N LYS A 309 -16.10 -10.00 -6.15
CA LYS A 309 -17.08 -11.07 -6.40
C LYS A 309 -16.95 -11.74 -7.76
N ASP A 310 -16.29 -11.08 -8.73
CA ASP A 310 -16.05 -11.55 -10.10
C ASP A 310 -17.30 -12.15 -10.78
N ASN A 311 -18.49 -11.67 -10.39
CA ASN A 311 -19.79 -12.22 -10.84
C ASN A 311 -19.92 -13.74 -10.66
N GLY A 312 -19.35 -14.30 -9.58
CA GLY A 312 -19.36 -15.74 -9.29
C GLY A 312 -18.32 -16.56 -10.06
N LEU A 313 -17.40 -15.92 -10.78
CA LEU A 313 -16.30 -16.57 -11.49
C LEU A 313 -15.06 -16.79 -10.61
N ALA A 314 -15.00 -16.14 -9.45
CA ALA A 314 -13.98 -16.41 -8.45
C ALA A 314 -14.13 -17.86 -7.93
N PRO A 315 -13.02 -18.56 -7.63
CA PRO A 315 -13.07 -19.85 -6.99
C PRO A 315 -13.91 -19.81 -5.70
N THR A 316 -14.72 -20.84 -5.44
CA THR A 316 -15.60 -20.91 -4.25
C THR A 316 -14.84 -20.83 -2.93
N ASN A 317 -13.54 -21.11 -2.97
CA ASN A 317 -12.64 -21.14 -1.84
C ASN A 317 -11.73 -19.90 -1.77
N ASP A 318 -12.10 -18.86 -2.54
CA ASP A 318 -11.44 -17.57 -2.65
C ASP A 318 -12.44 -16.39 -2.58
N PRO A 319 -12.94 -16.08 -1.38
CA PRO A 319 -14.01 -15.10 -1.18
C PRO A 319 -13.58 -13.65 -1.47
N ALA A 320 -14.55 -12.83 -1.88
CA ALA A 320 -14.35 -11.39 -2.04
C ALA A 320 -14.02 -10.74 -0.70
N TYR A 321 -13.04 -9.83 -0.68
CA TYR A 321 -12.57 -9.21 0.56
C TYR A 321 -13.63 -8.37 1.26
N GLU A 322 -14.54 -7.75 0.51
CA GLU A 322 -15.65 -6.99 1.09
C GLU A 322 -16.57 -7.83 1.99
N ASP A 323 -16.69 -9.13 1.71
CA ASP A 323 -17.60 -10.02 2.43
C ASP A 323 -16.96 -10.61 3.70
N ILE A 324 -15.63 -10.66 3.75
CA ILE A 324 -14.90 -11.37 4.81
C ILE A 324 -14.01 -10.48 5.68
N ILE A 325 -13.68 -9.26 5.28
CA ILE A 325 -12.79 -8.41 6.08
C ILE A 325 -13.43 -8.04 7.42
N GLU A 326 -12.75 -8.38 8.52
CA GLU A 326 -13.28 -8.22 9.89
C GLU A 326 -12.80 -6.92 10.55
N GLY A 327 -11.65 -6.38 10.12
CA GLY A 327 -11.07 -5.17 10.71
C GLY A 327 -9.59 -4.98 10.36
N GLY A 328 -8.83 -4.45 11.32
CA GLY A 328 -7.39 -4.22 11.22
C GLY A 328 -6.92 -3.19 12.25
N TYR A 329 -5.61 -2.97 12.34
CA TYR A 329 -5.03 -1.99 13.25
C TYR A 329 -5.45 -0.55 12.91
N LEU A 330 -5.82 0.22 13.94
CA LEU A 330 -6.03 1.66 13.84
C LEU A 330 -5.03 2.45 14.71
N ASP A 331 -5.08 2.29 16.03
CA ASP A 331 -4.29 3.08 16.99
C ASP A 331 -3.78 2.28 18.21
N GLY A 332 -4.03 0.97 18.25
CA GLY A 332 -3.69 0.10 19.37
C GLY A 332 -4.72 0.09 20.51
N ILE A 333 -5.74 0.93 20.45
CA ILE A 333 -6.85 1.04 21.42
C ILE A 333 -8.17 0.61 20.77
N THR A 334 -8.29 0.84 19.47
CA THR A 334 -9.45 0.51 18.64
C THR A 334 -9.00 -0.13 17.34
N ASP A 335 -9.92 -0.87 16.72
CA ASP A 335 -9.71 -1.49 15.42
C ASP A 335 -10.44 -0.71 14.33
N LEU A 336 -9.95 -0.86 13.10
CA LEU A 336 -10.72 -0.57 11.91
C LEU A 336 -11.99 -1.41 11.90
N THR A 337 -13.07 -0.79 11.42
CA THR A 337 -14.36 -1.46 11.22
C THR A 337 -14.32 -2.31 9.95
N GLY A 338 -14.73 -3.57 10.08
CA GLY A 338 -14.87 -4.52 8.97
C GLY A 338 -16.12 -4.32 8.11
N GLY A 339 -16.31 -5.22 7.15
CA GLY A 339 -17.43 -5.23 6.21
C GLY A 339 -17.30 -4.26 5.02
N PRO A 340 -18.25 -4.30 4.08
CA PRO A 340 -18.17 -3.60 2.78
C PRO A 340 -18.17 -2.07 2.90
N THR A 341 -18.77 -1.52 3.96
CA THR A 341 -18.77 -0.08 4.26
C THR A 341 -17.79 0.30 5.38
N GLY A 342 -16.99 -0.66 5.84
CA GLY A 342 -16.02 -0.50 6.92
C GLY A 342 -14.77 0.28 6.53
N THR A 343 -14.13 0.88 7.53
CA THR A 343 -12.88 1.62 7.36
C THR A 343 -11.72 0.71 6.97
N ALA A 344 -11.75 -0.57 7.34
CA ALA A 344 -10.75 -1.57 6.94
C ALA A 344 -10.78 -1.78 5.42
N TYR A 345 -11.95 -2.04 4.85
CA TYR A 345 -12.08 -2.26 3.41
C TYR A 345 -11.74 -1.01 2.62
N ALA A 346 -12.21 0.17 3.06
CA ALA A 346 -11.85 1.44 2.45
C ALA A 346 -10.32 1.67 2.42
N LYS A 347 -9.62 1.37 3.52
CA LYS A 347 -8.15 1.43 3.57
C LYS A 347 -7.48 0.36 2.71
N LEU A 348 -8.02 -0.86 2.63
CA LEU A 348 -7.48 -1.93 1.78
C LEU A 348 -7.53 -1.55 0.31
N LYS A 349 -8.65 -0.96 -0.16
CA LYS A 349 -8.76 -0.45 -1.54
C LYS A 349 -7.67 0.57 -1.89
N ASN A 350 -7.20 1.34 -0.91
CA ASN A 350 -6.12 2.31 -1.11
C ASN A 350 -4.74 1.67 -1.27
N GLN A 351 -4.57 0.37 -1.05
CA GLN A 351 -3.33 -0.35 -1.39
C GLN A 351 -3.12 -0.50 -2.90
N TYR A 352 -4.20 -0.39 -3.68
CA TYR A 352 -4.18 -0.57 -5.12
C TYR A 352 -4.24 0.77 -5.85
N GLU A 353 -3.67 0.83 -7.06
CA GLU A 353 -4.01 1.89 -8.02
C GLU A 353 -5.46 1.67 -8.47
N ARG A 354 -6.23 2.75 -8.49
CA ARG A 354 -7.66 2.73 -8.79
C ARG A 354 -7.93 3.51 -10.06
N LEU A 355 -8.58 2.87 -11.01
CA LEU A 355 -8.98 3.48 -12.27
C LEU A 355 -10.52 3.53 -12.35
N PRO A 356 -11.13 4.66 -12.71
CA PRO A 356 -12.57 4.75 -12.87
C PRO A 356 -13.05 3.83 -13.99
N VAL A 357 -14.13 3.09 -13.74
CA VAL A 357 -14.80 2.24 -14.72
C VAL A 357 -16.19 2.80 -15.01
N THR A 358 -16.51 2.97 -16.29
CA THR A 358 -17.84 3.38 -16.73
C THR A 358 -18.26 2.59 -17.96
N ASN A 359 -19.53 2.21 -18.05
CA ASN A 359 -20.12 1.75 -19.31
C ASN A 359 -19.36 0.56 -19.98
N THR A 360 -19.01 -0.48 -19.21
CA THR A 360 -18.30 -1.69 -19.72
C THR A 360 -19.20 -2.92 -19.90
N GLY A 361 -20.50 -2.80 -19.56
CA GLY A 361 -21.41 -3.96 -19.50
C GLY A 361 -21.33 -4.75 -18.19
N TYR A 362 -20.45 -4.35 -17.29
CA TYR A 362 -20.30 -4.91 -15.94
C TYR A 362 -20.47 -3.79 -14.91
N ALA A 363 -21.33 -4.02 -13.90
CA ALA A 363 -21.78 -3.00 -12.96
C ALA A 363 -20.76 -2.73 -11.83
N VAL A 364 -19.56 -2.30 -12.20
CA VAL A 364 -18.51 -1.85 -11.28
C VAL A 364 -18.03 -0.45 -11.68
N THR A 365 -17.63 0.34 -10.69
CA THR A 365 -17.22 1.74 -10.87
C THR A 365 -15.71 1.95 -10.74
N GLU A 366 -14.99 0.94 -10.25
CA GLU A 366 -13.56 1.01 -9.97
C GLU A 366 -12.88 -0.24 -10.58
N TYR A 367 -11.66 -0.07 -11.06
CA TYR A 367 -10.74 -1.14 -11.43
C TYR A 367 -9.51 -1.03 -10.54
N PHE A 368 -9.16 -2.12 -9.86
CA PHE A 368 -7.99 -2.20 -9.01
C PHE A 368 -6.85 -2.87 -9.77
N VAL A 369 -5.78 -2.12 -10.01
CA VAL A 369 -4.65 -2.59 -10.81
C VAL A 369 -3.87 -3.64 -10.02
N PRO A 370 -3.77 -4.90 -10.50
CA PRO A 370 -2.98 -5.93 -9.84
C PRO A 370 -1.47 -5.66 -9.98
N SER A 371 -0.72 -6.16 -9.00
CA SER A 371 0.74 -6.14 -8.98
C SER A 371 1.30 -7.54 -9.19
N LEU A 372 2.36 -7.65 -9.99
CA LEU A 372 3.02 -8.90 -10.36
C LEU A 372 4.53 -8.80 -10.11
N THR A 373 5.11 -9.79 -9.44
CA THR A 373 6.57 -9.96 -9.34
C THR A 373 7.02 -11.11 -10.21
N LEU A 374 8.03 -10.84 -11.05
CA LEU A 374 8.73 -11.83 -11.86
C LEU A 374 10.22 -11.56 -11.76
N PHE A 375 11.03 -12.58 -11.98
CA PHE A 375 12.47 -12.42 -12.20
C PHE A 375 12.76 -12.38 -13.70
N SER A 376 13.88 -11.78 -14.11
CA SER A 376 14.24 -11.79 -15.53
C SER A 376 14.87 -13.10 -15.96
N GLU A 377 14.63 -13.55 -17.19
CA GLU A 377 15.33 -14.68 -17.80
C GLU A 377 16.85 -14.48 -17.76
N ALA A 378 17.31 -13.26 -18.05
CA ALA A 378 18.73 -12.89 -17.98
C ALA A 378 19.34 -13.17 -16.61
N PHE A 379 18.66 -12.78 -15.52
CA PHE A 379 19.13 -13.04 -14.16
C PHE A 379 19.05 -14.53 -13.80
N VAL A 380 17.92 -15.19 -14.10
CA VAL A 380 17.71 -16.60 -13.74
C VAL A 380 18.72 -17.53 -14.45
N ALA A 381 19.15 -17.16 -15.65
CA ALA A 381 20.23 -17.86 -16.36
C ALA A 381 21.58 -17.80 -15.64
N THR A 382 21.81 -16.81 -14.77
CA THR A 382 23.04 -16.69 -13.96
C THR A 382 23.00 -17.53 -12.67
N LEU A 383 21.83 -18.02 -12.27
CA LEU A 383 21.69 -18.79 -11.04
C LEU A 383 22.24 -20.21 -11.20
N PRO A 384 22.85 -20.77 -10.15
CA PRO A 384 23.37 -22.14 -10.17
C PRO A 384 22.30 -23.14 -10.62
N SER A 385 22.70 -24.12 -11.45
CA SER A 385 21.84 -25.24 -11.82
C SER A 385 21.45 -26.12 -10.62
N THR A 386 22.22 -26.04 -9.53
CA THR A 386 22.01 -26.75 -8.26
C THR A 386 20.95 -26.11 -7.37
N LEU A 387 20.45 -24.91 -7.71
CA LEU A 387 19.39 -24.27 -6.93
C LEU A 387 18.09 -25.11 -7.02
N PRO A 388 17.54 -25.62 -5.90
CA PRO A 388 16.41 -26.55 -5.93
C PRO A 388 15.17 -26.01 -6.63
N VAL A 389 14.84 -24.73 -6.38
CA VAL A 389 13.72 -24.03 -7.00
C VAL A 389 14.23 -22.73 -7.58
N LYS A 390 14.19 -22.62 -8.92
CA LYS A 390 14.49 -21.36 -9.59
C LYS A 390 13.29 -20.42 -9.53
N PRO A 391 13.51 -19.11 -9.32
CA PRO A 391 12.43 -18.14 -9.39
C PRO A 391 11.78 -18.11 -10.78
N ARG A 392 10.48 -17.81 -10.82
CA ARG A 392 9.73 -17.76 -12.07
C ARG A 392 10.07 -16.51 -12.89
N THR A 393 10.25 -16.73 -14.19
CA THR A 393 10.45 -15.66 -15.18
C THR A 393 9.18 -15.29 -15.93
N TYR A 394 8.12 -16.07 -15.75
CA TYR A 394 6.83 -15.86 -16.37
C TYR A 394 5.69 -16.15 -15.41
N ALA A 395 4.54 -15.54 -15.68
CA ALA A 395 3.27 -15.85 -15.06
C ALA A 395 2.24 -16.13 -16.14
N GLU A 396 1.47 -17.19 -15.97
CA GLU A 396 0.27 -17.43 -16.77
C GLU A 396 -0.95 -17.00 -15.95
N LEU A 397 -1.76 -16.12 -16.53
CA LEU A 397 -2.85 -15.43 -15.85
C LEU A 397 -4.15 -15.69 -16.59
N LYS A 398 -5.18 -16.11 -15.86
CA LYS A 398 -6.56 -16.20 -16.33
C LYS A 398 -7.06 -14.80 -16.69
N VAL A 399 -7.78 -14.69 -17.81
CA VAL A 399 -8.29 -13.40 -18.31
C VAL A 399 -9.81 -13.42 -18.33
N TYR A 400 -10.40 -12.39 -17.72
CA TYR A 400 -11.84 -12.14 -17.77
C TYR A 400 -12.12 -10.84 -18.52
N VAL A 401 -13.21 -10.82 -19.28
CA VAL A 401 -13.61 -9.68 -20.11
C VAL A 401 -15.04 -9.27 -19.82
N ALA A 402 -15.29 -7.97 -19.84
CA ALA A 402 -16.60 -7.37 -19.92
C ALA A 402 -16.61 -6.38 -21.08
N ILE A 403 -17.54 -6.51 -22.02
CA ILE A 403 -17.58 -5.70 -23.23
C ILE A 403 -19.00 -5.18 -23.42
N LYS A 404 -19.17 -3.86 -23.44
CA LYS A 404 -20.49 -3.21 -23.53
C LYS A 404 -21.18 -3.44 -24.88
N ASP A 405 -20.43 -3.40 -25.97
CA ASP A 405 -20.91 -3.49 -27.35
C ASP A 405 -19.82 -4.05 -28.27
N VAL A 406 -20.13 -4.33 -29.52
CA VAL A 406 -19.16 -4.86 -30.49
C VAL A 406 -17.94 -3.93 -30.61
N ILE A 407 -16.74 -4.50 -30.53
CA ILE A 407 -15.44 -3.82 -30.67
C ILE A 407 -14.64 -4.39 -31.84
N ASP A 408 -13.68 -3.61 -32.33
CA ASP A 408 -12.75 -4.06 -33.38
C ASP A 408 -11.72 -5.04 -32.80
N ARG A 409 -11.11 -4.68 -31.64
CA ARG A 409 -10.12 -5.52 -30.93
C ARG A 409 -9.83 -5.04 -29.50
N LEU A 410 -9.27 -5.94 -28.70
CA LEU A 410 -8.53 -5.67 -27.46
C LEU A 410 -7.05 -5.95 -27.69
N GLU A 411 -6.17 -4.97 -27.53
CA GLU A 411 -4.75 -5.08 -27.89
C GLU A 411 -3.83 -4.63 -26.74
N PHE A 412 -2.78 -5.42 -26.48
CA PHE A 412 -1.80 -5.15 -25.44
C PHE A 412 -0.73 -4.14 -25.86
N GLU A 413 -0.38 -3.24 -24.95
CA GLU A 413 0.70 -2.28 -25.06
C GLU A 413 1.62 -2.38 -23.84
N TYR A 414 2.91 -2.61 -24.09
CA TYR A 414 3.94 -2.80 -23.08
C TYR A 414 5.33 -2.64 -23.72
N ASP A 415 6.37 -2.57 -22.88
CA ASP A 415 7.75 -2.55 -23.36
C ASP A 415 8.18 -3.94 -23.87
N LYS A 416 8.09 -4.13 -25.20
CA LYS A 416 8.46 -5.38 -25.87
C LYS A 416 9.95 -5.72 -25.82
N ASN A 417 10.82 -4.82 -25.38
CA ASN A 417 12.24 -5.14 -25.19
C ASN A 417 12.48 -5.83 -23.84
N LEU A 418 11.64 -5.55 -22.84
CA LEU A 418 11.78 -6.03 -21.48
C LEU A 418 10.83 -7.19 -21.17
N LEU A 419 9.61 -7.13 -21.71
CA LEU A 419 8.53 -8.07 -21.43
C LEU A 419 8.04 -8.73 -22.72
N THR A 420 7.30 -9.83 -22.57
CA THR A 420 6.51 -10.46 -23.64
C THR A 420 5.15 -10.84 -23.07
N VAL A 421 4.09 -10.57 -23.83
CA VAL A 421 2.77 -11.19 -23.66
C VAL A 421 2.57 -12.07 -24.90
N ASP A 422 2.30 -13.36 -24.69
CA ASP A 422 2.17 -14.35 -25.77
C ASP A 422 1.04 -14.02 -26.76
N LYS A 423 0.00 -13.33 -26.28
CA LYS A 423 -1.14 -12.83 -27.07
C LYS A 423 -1.07 -11.33 -27.17
N ASN A 424 -0.87 -10.80 -28.39
CA ASN A 424 -0.89 -9.35 -28.62
C ASN A 424 -2.32 -8.79 -28.70
N ILE A 425 -3.28 -9.58 -29.17
CA ILE A 425 -4.69 -9.23 -29.33
C ILE A 425 -5.53 -10.37 -28.74
N LEU A 426 -6.56 -10.04 -27.95
CA LEU A 426 -7.54 -11.04 -27.49
C LEU A 426 -8.59 -11.31 -28.56
N LEU A 427 -9.11 -12.54 -28.57
CA LEU A 427 -10.14 -13.02 -29.50
C LEU A 427 -11.53 -12.41 -29.20
N ASP A 428 -11.74 -11.86 -28.01
CA ASP A 428 -13.02 -11.29 -27.58
C ASP A 428 -13.36 -10.00 -28.34
N LYS A 429 -14.49 -10.00 -29.04
CA LYS A 429 -14.99 -8.85 -29.82
C LYS A 429 -16.48 -8.56 -29.65
N ALA A 430 -17.24 -9.55 -29.20
CA ALA A 430 -18.68 -9.46 -29.05
C ALA A 430 -19.03 -8.81 -27.70
N LYS A 431 -20.20 -8.17 -27.67
CA LYS A 431 -20.82 -7.71 -26.43
C LYS A 431 -20.95 -8.87 -25.43
N THR A 432 -20.61 -8.61 -24.18
CA THR A 432 -20.89 -9.49 -23.05
C THR A 432 -21.98 -8.86 -22.18
N ASN A 433 -22.81 -9.69 -21.54
CA ASN A 433 -23.87 -9.22 -20.63
C ASN A 433 -23.39 -9.08 -19.18
N SER A 434 -22.18 -9.56 -18.88
CA SER A 434 -21.51 -9.49 -17.59
C SER A 434 -20.01 -9.74 -17.76
N LEU A 435 -19.26 -9.79 -16.66
CA LEU A 435 -17.90 -10.32 -16.67
C LEU A 435 -17.94 -11.82 -17.04
N VAL A 436 -17.15 -12.23 -18.03
CA VAL A 436 -17.05 -13.63 -18.50
C VAL A 436 -15.60 -14.02 -18.68
N LEU A 437 -15.31 -15.33 -18.71
CA LEU A 437 -14.00 -15.83 -19.09
C LEU A 437 -13.72 -15.47 -20.56
N SER A 438 -12.52 -14.94 -20.83
CA SER A 438 -12.06 -14.64 -22.19
C SER A 438 -12.06 -15.90 -23.05
N ALA A 439 -12.34 -15.75 -24.36
CA ALA A 439 -12.16 -16.81 -25.34
C ALA A 439 -10.71 -17.32 -25.41
N ASP A 440 -9.73 -16.50 -25.03
CA ASP A 440 -8.33 -16.89 -24.91
C ASP A 440 -8.02 -17.67 -23.63
N THR A 441 -8.90 -17.65 -22.64
CA THR A 441 -8.80 -18.23 -21.29
C THR A 441 -7.68 -17.66 -20.41
N SER A 442 -6.44 -17.59 -20.91
CA SER A 442 -5.25 -17.11 -20.20
C SER A 442 -4.32 -16.29 -21.10
N ILE A 443 -3.38 -15.55 -20.51
CA ILE A 443 -2.20 -14.98 -21.18
C ILE A 443 -0.94 -15.39 -20.42
N LYS A 444 0.18 -15.47 -21.13
CA LYS A 444 1.50 -15.67 -20.53
C LYS A 444 2.33 -14.40 -20.61
N VAL A 445 2.65 -13.84 -19.46
CA VAL A 445 3.55 -12.70 -19.29
C VAL A 445 4.95 -13.21 -18.94
N THR A 446 5.96 -12.87 -19.73
CA THR A 446 7.36 -13.25 -19.50
C THR A 446 8.24 -12.02 -19.32
N CYS A 447 9.14 -12.04 -18.33
CA CYS A 447 10.15 -11.01 -18.08
C CYS A 447 11.50 -11.43 -18.67
N LYS A 448 11.92 -10.79 -19.76
CA LYS A 448 13.16 -11.14 -20.47
C LYS A 448 14.40 -10.55 -19.81
N LYS A 449 14.29 -9.29 -19.38
CA LYS A 449 15.40 -8.48 -18.84
C LYS A 449 15.01 -7.84 -17.53
N ASP A 450 16.01 -7.45 -16.75
CA ASP A 450 15.82 -6.71 -15.51
C ASP A 450 15.04 -5.42 -15.75
N LEU A 451 14.08 -5.16 -14.88
CA LEU A 451 13.26 -3.96 -14.86
C LEU A 451 13.85 -3.01 -13.82
N THR A 452 14.31 -1.84 -14.28
CA THR A 452 14.88 -0.78 -13.43
C THR A 452 13.85 0.18 -12.84
N SER A 453 12.60 0.01 -13.25
CA SER A 453 11.41 0.66 -12.71
C SER A 453 10.25 -0.33 -12.84
N ASP A 454 9.16 -0.08 -12.13
CA ASP A 454 7.90 -0.76 -12.39
C ASP A 454 7.52 -0.54 -13.87
N LYS A 455 6.93 -1.57 -14.49
CA LYS A 455 6.47 -1.55 -15.87
C LYS A 455 5.00 -1.89 -15.95
N GLU A 456 4.30 -1.16 -16.79
CA GLU A 456 2.87 -1.36 -17.02
C GLU A 456 2.69 -2.26 -18.25
N ILE A 457 1.78 -3.22 -18.14
CA ILE A 457 1.17 -3.87 -19.30
C ILE A 457 -0.27 -3.36 -19.34
N LYS A 458 -0.59 -2.60 -20.40
CA LYS A 458 -1.92 -2.05 -20.64
C LYS A 458 -2.59 -2.86 -21.72
N ILE A 459 -3.91 -2.96 -21.65
CA ILE A 459 -4.72 -3.44 -22.76
C ILE A 459 -5.72 -2.37 -23.14
N TYR A 460 -5.81 -2.08 -24.44
CA TYR A 460 -6.70 -1.07 -24.99
C TYR A 460 -7.82 -1.71 -25.79
N CYS A 461 -9.02 -1.22 -25.59
CA CYS A 461 -10.19 -1.45 -26.43
C CYS A 461 -10.16 -0.49 -27.62
N TYR A 462 -10.37 -1.03 -28.82
CA TYR A 462 -10.62 -0.28 -30.04
C TYR A 462 -12.10 -0.41 -30.38
N PRO A 463 -12.95 0.60 -30.07
CA PRO A 463 -14.36 0.54 -30.43
C PRO A 463 -14.53 0.60 -31.95
N THR A 464 -15.66 0.08 -32.42
CA THR A 464 -16.05 0.20 -33.83
C THR A 464 -16.20 1.67 -34.25
N ASN A 465 -16.10 1.94 -35.56
CA ASN A 465 -16.31 3.26 -36.19
C ASN A 465 -15.21 4.32 -35.93
N GLY A 466 -13.98 3.90 -35.65
CA GLY A 466 -12.82 4.82 -35.59
C GLY A 466 -12.80 5.73 -34.36
N GLN A 467 -13.52 5.37 -33.29
CA GLN A 467 -13.39 6.05 -32.00
C GLN A 467 -11.98 5.86 -31.43
N PRO A 468 -11.48 6.82 -30.61
CA PRO A 468 -10.19 6.67 -29.97
C PRO A 468 -10.15 5.39 -29.13
N ARG A 469 -8.97 4.76 -29.07
CA ARG A 469 -8.76 3.61 -28.18
C ARG A 469 -8.95 4.02 -26.72
N ILE A 470 -9.48 3.11 -25.92
CA ILE A 470 -9.81 3.34 -24.50
C ILE A 470 -9.09 2.28 -23.67
N LEU A 471 -8.53 2.65 -22.52
CA LEU A 471 -7.93 1.69 -21.61
C LEU A 471 -9.00 0.67 -21.18
N ALA A 472 -8.69 -0.62 -21.27
CA ALA A 472 -9.59 -1.70 -20.87
C ALA A 472 -9.03 -2.53 -19.72
N GLY A 473 -7.72 -2.48 -19.45
CA GLY A 473 -7.11 -3.22 -18.35
C GLY A 473 -5.66 -2.81 -18.14
N LYS A 474 -5.13 -3.06 -16.96
CA LYS A 474 -3.76 -2.71 -16.59
C LYS A 474 -3.23 -3.70 -15.56
N ILE A 475 -1.97 -4.09 -15.67
CA ILE A 475 -1.21 -4.81 -14.63
C ILE A 475 0.16 -4.16 -14.48
N ILE A 476 0.66 -4.09 -13.25
CA ILE A 476 2.00 -3.56 -12.94
C ILE A 476 2.94 -4.74 -12.68
N VAL A 477 4.01 -4.84 -13.46
CA VAL A 477 5.15 -5.73 -13.19
C VAL A 477 6.19 -4.94 -12.41
N LEU A 478 6.47 -5.34 -11.17
CA LEU A 478 7.32 -4.58 -10.27
C LEU A 478 8.79 -4.59 -10.72
N ARG A 479 9.51 -3.51 -10.41
CA ARG A 479 10.96 -3.38 -10.54
C ARG A 479 11.65 -4.58 -9.90
N ASN A 480 12.52 -5.25 -10.65
CA ASN A 480 13.10 -6.52 -10.23
C ASN A 480 14.62 -6.60 -10.41
N ASP A 481 15.30 -5.50 -10.70
CA ASP A 481 16.75 -5.46 -10.90
C ASP A 481 17.57 -5.79 -9.62
N ALA A 482 18.90 -5.76 -9.75
CA ALA A 482 19.81 -6.05 -8.65
C ALA A 482 19.68 -5.11 -7.43
N THR A 483 19.10 -3.92 -7.59
CA THR A 483 18.89 -2.97 -6.48
C THR A 483 17.75 -3.43 -5.57
N VAL A 484 16.72 -4.09 -6.13
CA VAL A 484 15.54 -4.58 -5.40
C VAL A 484 15.68 -6.02 -4.93
N ARG A 485 16.31 -6.88 -5.75
CA ARG A 485 16.53 -8.27 -5.36
C ARG A 485 17.31 -8.35 -4.06
N LYS A 486 16.86 -9.22 -3.16
CA LYS A 486 17.46 -9.44 -1.83
C LYS A 486 17.97 -10.87 -1.76
N LYS A 487 19.25 -11.06 -1.49
CA LYS A 487 19.79 -12.39 -1.14
C LYS A 487 19.70 -12.57 0.37
N MET A 488 19.35 -13.76 0.83
CA MET A 488 19.26 -14.08 2.25
C MET A 488 19.78 -15.48 2.50
N ASP A 489 20.58 -15.63 3.53
CA ASP A 489 21.18 -16.91 3.93
C ASP A 489 20.34 -17.57 5.02
N PHE A 490 20.00 -18.84 4.81
CA PHE A 490 19.21 -19.66 5.70
C PHE A 490 19.95 -20.93 6.05
N VAL A 491 19.87 -21.34 7.32
CA VAL A 491 20.35 -22.65 7.76
C VAL A 491 19.18 -23.42 8.36
N LEU A 492 18.86 -24.55 7.70
CA LEU A 492 17.89 -25.52 8.17
C LEU A 492 18.64 -26.60 8.96
N VAL A 493 18.33 -26.71 10.24
CA VAL A 493 19.01 -27.59 11.18
C VAL A 493 18.08 -28.73 11.57
N ASP A 494 18.39 -29.92 11.09
CA ASP A 494 17.72 -31.15 11.53
C ASP A 494 18.20 -31.48 12.95
N VAL A 495 17.29 -31.44 13.94
CA VAL A 495 17.64 -31.66 15.34
C VAL A 495 17.41 -33.12 15.72
N ILE A 496 18.45 -33.74 16.24
CA ILE A 496 18.44 -35.10 16.78
C ILE A 496 18.34 -35.00 18.30
N THR A 497 17.38 -35.71 18.89
CA THR A 497 17.17 -35.76 20.34
C THR A 497 17.03 -37.19 20.81
N ASN A 498 17.46 -37.49 22.04
CA ASN A 498 17.17 -38.75 22.72
C ASN A 498 16.51 -38.47 24.07
N VAL A 499 15.21 -38.12 24.04
CA VAL A 499 14.53 -37.56 25.22
C VAL A 499 14.44 -38.56 26.38
N THR A 500 14.40 -39.86 26.11
CA THR A 500 14.35 -40.89 27.17
C THR A 500 15.74 -41.33 27.65
N ASN A 501 16.81 -40.84 27.02
CA ASN A 501 18.18 -41.30 27.24
C ASN A 501 18.34 -42.83 27.05
N ILE A 502 17.49 -43.46 26.22
CA ILE A 502 17.56 -44.89 25.87
C ILE A 502 18.01 -45.00 24.40
N PRO A 503 19.15 -45.67 24.10
CA PRO A 503 19.84 -45.63 22.79
C PRO A 503 19.05 -46.03 21.53
N ILE A 504 17.80 -46.51 21.66
CA ILE A 504 16.99 -47.02 20.55
C ILE A 504 15.53 -46.51 20.59
N ARG A 505 14.98 -46.22 21.78
CA ARG A 505 13.56 -45.89 21.94
C ARG A 505 13.27 -44.39 22.09
N GLY A 506 14.29 -43.56 22.35
CA GLY A 506 14.11 -42.11 22.54
C GLY A 506 14.64 -41.24 21.40
N SER A 507 15.38 -41.82 20.45
CA SER A 507 16.02 -41.08 19.35
C SER A 507 14.96 -40.59 18.35
N ALA A 508 14.85 -39.28 18.17
CA ALA A 508 13.97 -38.66 17.20
C ALA A 508 14.69 -37.53 16.45
N THR A 509 14.54 -37.53 15.13
CA THR A 509 15.13 -36.53 14.23
C THR A 509 14.02 -35.75 13.54
N GLY A 510 14.04 -34.43 13.65
CA GLY A 510 13.16 -33.56 12.89
C GLY A 510 13.83 -33.18 11.57
N ALA A 511 13.32 -33.67 10.45
CA ALA A 511 13.90 -33.42 9.12
C ALA A 511 13.02 -32.52 8.26
N PHE A 512 13.63 -31.60 7.51
CA PHE A 512 12.92 -30.76 6.54
C PHE A 512 12.70 -31.48 5.20
N GLY A 513 11.44 -31.67 4.82
CA GLY A 513 11.02 -32.26 3.55
C GLY A 513 11.17 -31.31 2.36
N ASN A 514 11.17 -31.86 1.15
CA ASN A 514 11.32 -31.06 -0.07
C ASN A 514 10.11 -30.15 -0.34
N ALA A 515 8.89 -30.58 -0.01
CA ALA A 515 7.68 -29.78 -0.20
C ALA A 515 7.70 -28.50 0.64
N GLU A 516 8.01 -28.61 1.94
CA GLU A 516 8.18 -27.46 2.85
C GLU A 516 9.19 -26.46 2.29
N ILE A 517 10.34 -26.95 1.81
CA ILE A 517 11.40 -26.11 1.26
C ILE A 517 10.96 -25.42 -0.04
N ASN A 518 10.27 -26.14 -0.92
CA ASN A 518 9.73 -25.57 -2.15
C ASN A 518 8.73 -24.43 -1.85
N ASN A 519 7.85 -24.62 -0.86
CA ASN A 519 6.90 -23.58 -0.43
C ASN A 519 7.60 -22.37 0.19
N LEU A 520 8.71 -22.57 0.90
CA LEU A 520 9.58 -21.48 1.36
C LEU A 520 10.19 -20.71 0.19
N TYR A 521 10.75 -21.38 -0.81
CA TYR A 521 11.24 -20.72 -2.03
C TYR A 521 10.13 -19.91 -2.71
N HIS A 522 8.97 -20.51 -2.94
CA HIS A 522 7.84 -19.84 -3.58
C HIS A 522 7.44 -18.57 -2.81
N SER A 523 7.23 -18.68 -1.49
CA SER A 523 6.83 -17.54 -0.64
C SER A 523 7.85 -16.39 -0.69
N LEU A 524 9.16 -16.69 -0.64
CA LEU A 524 10.22 -15.70 -0.70
C LEU A 524 10.38 -15.06 -2.09
N HIS A 525 10.18 -15.84 -3.16
CA HIS A 525 10.25 -15.33 -4.53
C HIS A 525 9.16 -14.28 -4.81
N GLN A 526 8.00 -14.35 -4.15
CA GLN A 526 6.95 -13.32 -4.30
C GLN A 526 7.45 -11.93 -3.94
N ALA A 527 8.39 -11.82 -2.98
CA ALA A 527 9.03 -10.58 -2.56
C ALA A 527 10.43 -10.36 -3.14
N LEU A 528 10.76 -11.02 -4.25
CA LEU A 528 12.07 -10.92 -4.92
C LEU A 528 13.26 -11.27 -4.01
N ILE A 529 13.04 -12.16 -3.04
CA ILE A 529 14.08 -12.69 -2.16
C ILE A 529 14.62 -13.99 -2.77
N ILE A 530 15.93 -14.09 -2.95
CA ILE A 530 16.63 -15.30 -3.37
C ILE A 530 17.26 -15.93 -2.12
N PRO A 531 16.67 -17.00 -1.59
CA PRO A 531 17.25 -17.68 -0.44
C PRO A 531 18.44 -18.56 -0.86
N ASN A 532 19.50 -18.50 -0.07
CA ASN A 532 20.58 -19.48 -0.06
C ASN A 532 20.35 -20.40 1.14
N ILE A 533 19.83 -21.60 0.89
CA ILE A 533 19.43 -22.54 1.94
C ILE A 533 20.50 -23.62 2.08
N VAL A 534 21.12 -23.70 3.26
CA VAL A 534 22.02 -24.78 3.65
C VAL A 534 21.30 -25.69 4.65
N LYS A 535 21.53 -27.00 4.54
CA LYS A 535 21.06 -27.99 5.51
C LYS A 535 22.22 -28.51 6.34
N THR A 536 21.99 -28.69 7.64
CA THR A 536 22.94 -29.31 8.56
C THR A 536 22.20 -29.97 9.73
N THR A 537 22.94 -30.53 10.68
CA THR A 537 22.38 -31.24 11.83
C THR A 537 22.87 -30.64 13.14
N LEU A 538 22.06 -30.81 14.19
CA LEU A 538 22.45 -30.59 15.58
C LEU A 538 22.05 -31.82 16.40
N ASP A 539 23.03 -32.44 17.06
CA ASP A 539 22.78 -33.59 17.92
C ASP A 539 22.72 -33.17 19.39
N LEU A 540 21.51 -33.20 19.95
CA LEU A 540 21.21 -32.91 21.36
C LEU A 540 20.96 -34.18 22.17
N SER A 541 21.24 -35.37 21.61
CA SER A 541 20.95 -36.66 22.25
C SER A 541 21.62 -36.86 23.60
N PHE A 542 22.73 -36.17 23.87
CA PHE A 542 23.46 -36.23 25.13
C PHE A 542 23.31 -34.98 25.99
N ASN A 543 22.55 -33.99 25.54
CA ASN A 543 22.32 -32.77 26.30
C ASN A 543 21.22 -33.00 27.34
N VAL A 544 21.59 -32.88 28.62
CA VAL A 544 20.71 -33.14 29.77
C VAL A 544 19.48 -32.23 29.82
N ASP A 545 19.55 -31.03 29.25
CA ASP A 545 18.42 -30.10 29.21
C ASP A 545 17.31 -30.59 28.26
N PHE A 546 17.65 -31.48 27.32
CA PHE A 546 16.74 -32.11 26.35
C PHE A 546 16.38 -33.56 26.71
N HIS A 547 16.74 -34.03 27.90
CA HIS A 547 16.29 -35.32 28.45
C HIS A 547 15.02 -35.16 29.29
N THR A 548 14.35 -36.27 29.59
CA THR A 548 13.22 -36.35 30.53
C THR A 548 13.54 -35.62 31.84
N GLY A 549 12.73 -34.61 32.17
CA GLY A 549 12.90 -33.76 33.36
C GLY A 549 13.90 -32.61 33.18
N GLY A 550 14.50 -32.46 32.01
CA GLY A 550 15.36 -31.35 31.64
C GLY A 550 14.60 -30.03 31.41
N GLN A 551 15.35 -28.93 31.32
CA GLN A 551 14.78 -27.57 31.18
C GLN A 551 13.94 -27.39 29.91
N HIS A 552 14.23 -28.13 28.84
CA HIS A 552 13.60 -27.99 27.53
C HIS A 552 12.63 -29.13 27.20
N THR A 553 12.25 -29.96 28.18
CA THR A 553 11.27 -31.02 27.98
C THR A 553 10.19 -31.03 29.06
N GLU A 554 8.99 -31.50 28.73
CA GLU A 554 7.94 -31.79 29.69
C GLU A 554 7.52 -33.26 29.60
N THR A 555 7.44 -33.94 30.73
CA THR A 555 6.95 -35.33 30.79
C THR A 555 5.52 -35.35 31.29
N LEU A 556 4.60 -35.78 30.44
CA LEU A 556 3.20 -35.93 30.79
C LEU A 556 2.99 -37.09 31.79
N PRO A 557 1.87 -37.12 32.54
CA PRO A 557 1.53 -38.26 33.40
C PRO A 557 1.48 -39.62 32.67
N SER A 558 1.27 -39.61 31.35
CA SER A 558 1.32 -40.80 30.49
C SER A 558 2.73 -41.35 30.28
N GLY A 559 3.78 -40.66 30.72
CA GLY A 559 5.18 -40.97 30.46
C GLY A 559 5.70 -40.48 29.10
N LYS A 560 4.88 -39.80 28.29
CA LYS A 560 5.31 -39.17 27.03
C LYS A 560 6.11 -37.90 27.35
N THR A 561 7.32 -37.77 26.79
CA THR A 561 8.14 -36.55 26.88
C THR A 561 7.98 -35.70 25.62
N LEU A 562 7.74 -34.41 25.81
CA LEU A 562 7.48 -33.38 24.77
C LEU A 562 8.54 -32.27 24.87
N ILE A 563 8.71 -31.48 23.82
CA ILE A 563 9.56 -30.27 23.90
C ILE A 563 8.79 -29.17 24.64
N ALA A 564 9.44 -28.56 25.63
CA ALA A 564 8.86 -27.51 26.46
C ALA A 564 8.84 -26.16 25.72
N TYR A 565 7.90 -25.99 24.79
CA TYR A 565 7.61 -24.71 24.13
C TYR A 565 7.03 -23.69 25.13
N LEU A 566 6.12 -24.15 26.00
CA LEU A 566 5.69 -23.40 27.18
C LEU A 566 6.54 -23.81 28.38
N ASN A 567 6.74 -22.87 29.31
CA ASN A 567 7.56 -23.08 30.50
C ASN A 567 6.90 -24.10 31.46
N ASN A 568 7.67 -25.11 31.88
CA ASN A 568 7.24 -26.18 32.79
C ASN A 568 6.83 -25.72 34.20
N THR A 569 7.23 -24.52 34.62
CA THR A 569 6.91 -23.93 35.94
C THR A 569 5.77 -22.92 35.85
N THR A 570 5.64 -22.25 34.72
CA THR A 570 4.61 -21.25 34.45
C THR A 570 4.02 -21.52 33.08
N HIS A 571 3.16 -22.54 32.99
CA HIS A 571 2.55 -23.11 31.78
C HIS A 571 1.82 -22.13 30.83
N ASN A 572 1.82 -20.83 31.11
CA ASN A 572 1.23 -19.78 30.29
C ASN A 572 2.26 -18.91 29.55
N TYR A 573 3.56 -19.13 29.74
CA TYR A 573 4.62 -18.33 29.11
C TYR A 573 5.49 -19.16 28.17
N ARG A 574 5.84 -18.59 27.01
CA ARG A 574 6.82 -19.19 26.08
C ARG A 574 8.16 -19.40 26.79
N ASN A 575 8.78 -20.55 26.55
CA ASN A 575 10.12 -20.87 27.02
C ASN A 575 11.16 -20.19 26.13
N SER A 576 11.45 -18.91 26.36
CA SER A 576 12.46 -18.16 25.59
C SER A 576 13.87 -18.79 25.67
N ALA A 577 14.17 -19.52 26.75
CA ALA A 577 15.43 -20.24 26.90
C ALA A 577 15.60 -21.31 25.82
N LEU A 578 14.52 -22.01 25.43
CA LEU A 578 14.57 -23.02 24.35
C LEU A 578 15.19 -22.46 23.07
N TYR A 579 14.80 -21.26 22.66
CA TYR A 579 15.31 -20.59 21.45
C TYR A 579 16.78 -20.21 21.57
N THR A 580 17.13 -19.55 22.68
CA THR A 580 18.47 -19.03 22.91
C THR A 580 19.49 -20.15 23.15
N ASP A 581 19.12 -21.18 23.92
CA ASP A 581 19.98 -22.32 24.21
C ASP A 581 20.17 -23.23 23.00
N THR A 582 19.11 -23.53 22.23
CA THR A 582 19.25 -24.33 20.99
C THR A 582 20.20 -23.65 20.01
N ARG A 583 20.03 -22.33 19.79
CA ARG A 583 20.92 -21.56 18.89
C ARG A 583 22.35 -21.46 19.41
N ARG A 584 22.52 -21.26 20.73
CA ARG A 584 23.85 -21.24 21.37
C ARG A 584 24.55 -22.59 21.23
N LEU A 585 23.85 -23.69 21.51
CA LEU A 585 24.37 -25.05 21.39
C LEU A 585 24.75 -25.36 19.94
N PHE A 586 23.93 -24.94 18.97
CA PHE A 586 24.25 -25.06 17.56
C PHE A 586 25.55 -24.38 17.18
N LEU A 587 25.70 -23.09 17.52
CA LEU A 587 26.88 -22.30 17.16
C LEU A 587 28.15 -22.75 17.92
N ASN A 588 27.98 -23.28 19.13
CA ASN A 588 29.07 -23.78 19.96
C ASN A 588 29.39 -25.27 19.73
N ASP A 589 28.67 -25.96 18.84
CA ASP A 589 28.93 -27.35 18.50
C ASP A 589 30.30 -27.48 17.84
N THR A 590 31.14 -28.36 18.39
CA THR A 590 32.52 -28.55 17.96
C THR A 590 32.69 -29.81 17.13
N ASP A 591 33.60 -29.78 16.16
CA ASP A 591 34.08 -30.99 15.52
C ASP A 591 35.02 -31.79 16.46
N ALA A 592 35.51 -32.94 15.98
CA ALA A 592 36.42 -33.81 16.74
C ALA A 592 37.76 -33.14 17.12
N THR A 593 38.09 -32.00 16.51
CA THR A 593 39.30 -31.22 16.80
C THR A 593 39.05 -30.06 17.76
N GLY A 594 37.81 -29.88 18.23
CA GLY A 594 37.42 -28.81 19.14
C GLY A 594 37.09 -27.47 18.47
N ASN A 595 37.03 -27.42 17.13
CA ASN A 595 36.68 -26.20 16.41
C ASN A 595 35.17 -26.06 16.27
N PHE A 596 34.64 -24.84 16.42
CA PHE A 596 33.22 -24.55 16.23
C PHE A 596 32.78 -24.75 14.77
N LYS A 597 32.20 -25.89 14.45
CA LYS A 597 31.91 -26.29 13.06
C LYS A 597 30.78 -25.48 12.41
N ASN A 598 29.92 -24.90 13.25
CA ASN A 598 28.73 -24.15 12.82
C ASN A 598 28.90 -22.63 12.91
N ILE A 599 30.07 -22.12 13.31
CA ILE A 599 30.30 -20.67 13.48
C ILE A 599 30.11 -19.88 12.18
N GLN A 600 30.31 -20.54 11.02
CA GLN A 600 30.07 -19.96 9.70
C GLN A 600 28.61 -19.55 9.46
N TYR A 601 27.67 -20.13 10.20
CA TYR A 601 26.24 -19.79 10.13
C TYR A 601 25.85 -18.65 11.08
N ASN A 602 26.83 -18.04 11.77
CA ASN A 602 26.58 -16.88 12.61
C ASN A 602 26.07 -15.71 11.74
N GLY A 603 24.81 -15.35 11.89
CA GLY A 603 24.12 -14.33 11.09
C GLY A 603 23.13 -14.89 10.06
N TYR A 604 23.08 -16.20 9.86
CA TYR A 604 22.06 -16.85 9.04
C TYR A 604 20.71 -16.82 9.75
N PHE A 605 19.63 -16.81 8.97
CA PHE A 605 18.32 -17.13 9.49
C PHE A 605 18.30 -18.62 9.87
N THR A 606 18.12 -18.88 11.16
CA THR A 606 18.28 -20.22 11.72
C THR A 606 16.93 -20.86 11.98
N LEU A 607 16.69 -22.07 11.44
CA LEU A 607 15.47 -22.83 11.65
C LEU A 607 15.80 -24.23 12.16
N PHE A 608 15.33 -24.55 13.36
CA PHE A 608 15.54 -25.85 14.00
C PHE A 608 14.28 -26.69 13.90
N LYS A 609 14.40 -27.96 13.50
CA LYS A 609 13.27 -28.89 13.50
C LYS A 609 13.52 -30.06 14.43
N PHE A 610 12.67 -30.17 15.45
CA PHE A 610 12.69 -31.27 16.41
C PHE A 610 11.83 -32.43 15.90
N GLY A 611 12.29 -33.65 16.16
CA GLY A 611 11.52 -34.89 15.91
C GLY A 611 10.54 -35.23 17.03
N ILE A 612 10.27 -34.28 17.93
CA ILE A 612 9.36 -34.42 19.07
C ILE A 612 8.30 -33.30 19.03
N GLU A 613 7.06 -33.62 19.41
CA GLU A 613 5.95 -32.66 19.53
C GLU A 613 6.20 -31.61 20.64
N SER A 614 5.58 -30.44 20.55
CA SER A 614 5.59 -29.46 21.63
C SER A 614 4.64 -29.86 22.77
N ASN A 615 4.88 -29.31 23.96
CA ASN A 615 3.98 -29.43 25.11
C ASN A 615 2.72 -28.56 25.01
N TYR A 616 2.55 -27.81 23.92
CA TYR A 616 1.33 -27.04 23.66
C TYR A 616 0.60 -27.62 22.45
N PRO A 617 -0.54 -28.31 22.67
CA PRO A 617 -1.25 -29.03 21.61
C PRO A 617 -1.55 -28.13 20.39
N GLY A 618 -1.20 -28.62 19.20
CA GLY A 618 -1.47 -27.95 17.94
C GLY A 618 -0.39 -26.96 17.48
N THR A 619 0.63 -26.67 18.28
CA THR A 619 1.77 -25.85 17.84
C THR A 619 2.80 -26.70 17.09
N LEU A 620 2.83 -26.51 15.78
CA LEU A 620 3.73 -27.18 14.84
C LEU A 620 5.05 -26.43 14.64
N GLY A 621 5.06 -25.12 14.89
CA GLY A 621 6.24 -24.28 14.90
C GLY A 621 5.94 -22.95 15.56
N ALA A 622 7.00 -22.21 15.89
CA ALA A 622 6.91 -20.86 16.39
C ALA A 622 8.25 -20.14 16.19
N VAL A 623 8.21 -18.92 15.65
CA VAL A 623 9.34 -17.98 15.72
C VAL A 623 9.61 -17.54 17.17
N GLU A 624 10.87 -17.23 17.49
CA GLU A 624 11.28 -16.62 18.76
C GLU A 624 10.46 -15.35 19.06
N ASP A 625 10.45 -14.43 18.10
CA ASP A 625 9.61 -13.24 18.07
C ASP A 625 9.49 -12.73 16.62
N ILE A 626 8.49 -11.89 16.36
CA ILE A 626 8.28 -11.31 15.02
C ILE A 626 9.49 -10.46 14.63
N GLY A 627 10.04 -10.73 13.44
CA GLY A 627 11.25 -10.06 12.95
C GLY A 627 12.57 -10.64 13.49
N ILE A 628 12.52 -11.69 14.31
CA ILE A 628 13.71 -12.40 14.80
C ILE A 628 13.98 -13.64 13.95
N HIS A 629 15.20 -13.74 13.42
CA HIS A 629 15.62 -14.80 12.50
C HIS A 629 15.98 -16.13 13.20
N ASN A 630 15.10 -16.59 14.09
CA ASN A 630 15.27 -17.83 14.85
C ASN A 630 13.92 -18.54 15.02
N VAL A 631 13.78 -19.72 14.42
CA VAL A 631 12.54 -20.49 14.39
C VAL A 631 12.77 -21.88 14.97
N ILE A 632 11.79 -22.35 15.75
CA ILE A 632 11.70 -23.74 16.19
C ILE A 632 10.45 -24.37 15.60
N MET A 633 10.62 -25.53 14.99
CA MET A 633 9.56 -26.41 14.50
C MET A 633 9.58 -27.71 15.29
N PHE A 634 8.39 -28.26 15.51
CA PHE A 634 8.16 -29.50 16.23
C PHE A 634 7.76 -30.60 15.24
N THR A 635 7.59 -31.82 15.73
CA THR A 635 7.06 -32.91 14.87
C THR A 635 5.77 -32.48 14.21
N LEU A 636 5.80 -32.48 12.88
CA LEU A 636 4.66 -32.09 12.06
C LEU A 636 3.68 -33.25 11.91
N VAL A 637 2.40 -32.89 11.76
CA VAL A 637 1.37 -33.82 11.28
C VAL A 637 1.75 -34.24 9.85
N PRO A 638 1.58 -35.52 9.45
CA PRO A 638 1.84 -35.94 8.07
C PRO A 638 1.10 -35.05 7.05
N GLY A 639 1.85 -34.50 6.09
CA GLY A 639 1.31 -33.66 5.02
C GLY A 639 1.33 -32.15 5.31
N ASP A 640 1.86 -31.69 6.44
CA ASP A 640 2.12 -30.25 6.64
C ASP A 640 3.30 -29.77 5.80
N ASP A 641 3.04 -28.83 4.90
CA ASP A 641 4.05 -28.20 4.05
C ASP A 641 4.02 -26.66 4.13
N CYS A 642 3.24 -26.08 5.04
CA CYS A 642 3.04 -24.63 5.16
C CYS A 642 3.64 -24.01 6.44
N THR A 643 3.92 -24.79 7.49
CA THR A 643 4.48 -24.25 8.75
C THR A 643 5.86 -23.62 8.54
N LEU A 644 6.73 -24.22 7.71
CA LEU A 644 8.08 -23.71 7.49
C LEU A 644 8.07 -22.28 6.95
N ASN A 645 7.35 -22.02 5.87
CA ASN A 645 7.27 -20.69 5.28
C ASN A 645 6.47 -19.74 6.17
N HIS A 646 5.43 -20.20 6.87
CA HIS A 646 4.68 -19.39 7.83
C HIS A 646 5.58 -18.83 8.94
N GLU A 647 6.30 -19.69 9.65
CA GLU A 647 7.19 -19.25 10.73
C GLU A 647 8.39 -18.44 10.22
N THR A 648 8.89 -18.78 9.02
CA THR A 648 9.93 -17.98 8.40
C THR A 648 9.44 -16.55 8.12
N LEU A 649 8.22 -16.38 7.60
CA LEU A 649 7.65 -15.07 7.32
C LEU A 649 7.38 -14.26 8.59
N HIS A 650 7.02 -14.90 9.70
CA HIS A 650 7.01 -14.24 11.01
C HIS A 650 8.39 -13.71 11.40
N GLY A 651 9.44 -14.51 11.26
CA GLY A 651 10.81 -14.06 11.52
C GLY A 651 11.29 -12.96 10.56
N LEU A 652 10.64 -12.79 9.40
CA LEU A 652 10.87 -11.66 8.49
C LEU A 652 10.01 -10.43 8.81
N GLY A 653 9.14 -10.49 9.82
CA GLY A 653 8.37 -9.36 10.33
C GLY A 653 6.88 -9.36 9.98
N LEU A 654 6.33 -10.44 9.41
CA LEU A 654 4.89 -10.51 9.16
C LEU A 654 4.12 -10.91 10.41
N ASN A 655 2.95 -10.31 10.62
CA ASN A 655 1.95 -10.76 11.59
C ASN A 655 0.92 -11.67 10.90
N HIS A 656 0.09 -12.34 11.71
CA HIS A 656 -1.08 -13.02 11.18
C HIS A 656 -2.03 -12.07 10.45
N THR A 657 -2.78 -12.64 9.53
CA THR A 657 -3.85 -11.92 8.82
C THR A 657 -5.22 -12.18 9.42
N HIS A 658 -5.26 -12.85 10.56
CA HIS A 658 -6.42 -12.94 11.44
C HIS A 658 -6.09 -12.28 12.78
N ARG A 659 -7.12 -12.14 13.60
CA ARG A 659 -6.99 -11.54 14.92
C ARG A 659 -6.35 -12.50 15.92
N ASP A 660 -5.36 -12.01 16.64
CA ASP A 660 -4.79 -12.68 17.82
C ASP A 660 -5.17 -12.00 19.15
N GLU A 661 -5.64 -10.75 19.08
CA GLU A 661 -5.99 -9.93 20.24
C GLU A 661 -7.10 -8.93 19.92
N ARG A 662 -7.78 -8.40 20.94
CA ARG A 662 -8.86 -7.41 20.78
C ARG A 662 -8.74 -6.30 21.82
N PRO A 663 -8.49 -5.04 21.44
CA PRO A 663 -8.18 -4.54 20.07
C PRO A 663 -6.81 -5.05 19.56
N ASN A 664 -6.54 -4.91 18.26
CA ASN A 664 -5.21 -5.14 17.70
C ASN A 664 -4.26 -4.05 18.20
N SER A 665 -3.26 -4.42 19.00
CA SER A 665 -2.27 -3.52 19.59
C SER A 665 -1.09 -3.24 18.67
N THR A 666 -0.85 -4.11 17.68
CA THR A 666 0.32 -4.06 16.79
C THR A 666 -0.04 -3.62 15.37
N ALA A 667 0.71 -2.66 14.82
CA ALA A 667 0.49 -2.10 13.48
C ALA A 667 0.61 -3.13 12.34
N GLY A 668 1.31 -4.24 12.56
CA GLY A 668 1.44 -5.34 11.61
C GLY A 668 0.15 -6.09 11.32
N TYR A 669 -0.86 -6.05 12.21
CA TYR A 669 -2.22 -6.59 11.96
C TYR A 669 -3.04 -5.64 11.06
N ARG A 670 -2.49 -5.32 9.90
CA ARG A 670 -2.98 -4.22 9.06
C ARG A 670 -4.43 -4.40 8.62
N TYR A 671 -4.79 -5.62 8.21
CA TYR A 671 -6.13 -6.03 7.86
C TYR A 671 -6.35 -7.45 8.40
N THR A 672 -7.45 -7.65 9.13
CA THR A 672 -7.79 -8.95 9.71
C THR A 672 -8.96 -9.59 9.00
N PHE A 673 -8.84 -10.89 8.77
CA PHE A 673 -9.80 -11.78 8.13
C PHE A 673 -10.10 -12.97 9.05
N PRO A 674 -11.13 -13.79 8.76
CA PRO A 674 -11.48 -14.93 9.58
C PRO A 674 -10.32 -15.93 9.68
N CYS A 675 -10.12 -16.45 10.89
CA CYS A 675 -9.14 -17.49 11.14
C CYS A 675 -9.62 -18.82 10.56
N ALA A 676 -8.73 -19.54 9.87
CA ALA A 676 -9.08 -20.83 9.29
C ALA A 676 -9.37 -21.92 10.34
N ILE A 677 -8.81 -21.76 11.54
CA ILE A 677 -8.98 -22.65 12.70
C ILE A 677 -9.71 -21.94 13.84
N SER A 678 -10.25 -22.71 14.78
CA SER A 678 -10.85 -22.15 16.00
C SER A 678 -9.78 -21.65 16.95
N ASN A 679 -10.02 -20.52 17.61
CA ASN A 679 -9.17 -19.99 18.68
C ASN A 679 -10.04 -19.29 19.76
N GLN A 680 -9.41 -18.66 20.75
CA GLN A 680 -10.13 -18.01 21.86
C GLN A 680 -10.98 -16.81 21.42
N LEU A 681 -10.62 -16.14 20.33
CA LEU A 681 -11.33 -14.98 19.78
C LEU A 681 -12.34 -15.36 18.69
N GLN A 682 -12.17 -16.53 18.08
CA GLN A 682 -13.06 -17.10 17.09
C GLN A 682 -13.30 -18.58 17.41
N ALA A 683 -14.33 -18.84 18.23
CA ALA A 683 -14.61 -20.19 18.74
C ALA A 683 -14.93 -21.24 17.65
N VAL A 684 -15.36 -20.81 16.46
CA VAL A 684 -15.68 -21.69 15.32
C VAL A 684 -14.72 -21.43 14.18
N ALA A 685 -14.00 -22.46 13.74
CA ALA A 685 -13.12 -22.40 12.57
C ALA A 685 -13.87 -21.94 11.31
N ASN A 686 -13.24 -21.11 10.47
CA ASN A 686 -13.86 -20.63 9.24
C ASN A 686 -12.93 -20.72 8.02
N SER A 687 -12.44 -21.93 7.73
CA SER A 687 -11.51 -22.21 6.62
C SER A 687 -12.05 -21.90 5.21
N ARG A 688 -13.37 -21.72 5.06
CA ARG A 688 -14.02 -21.32 3.79
C ARG A 688 -13.99 -19.81 3.57
N ALA A 689 -13.98 -19.02 4.64
CA ALA A 689 -13.92 -17.57 4.58
C ALA A 689 -12.54 -16.98 4.95
N SER A 690 -11.58 -17.82 5.35
CA SER A 690 -10.18 -17.42 5.51
C SER A 690 -9.49 -17.24 4.15
N THR A 691 -8.54 -16.31 4.06
CA THR A 691 -7.74 -16.10 2.85
C THR A 691 -6.78 -17.27 2.60
N ASP A 692 -6.28 -17.43 1.37
CA ASP A 692 -5.16 -18.34 1.06
C ASP A 692 -3.78 -17.71 1.35
N ASN A 693 -3.75 -16.64 2.15
CA ASN A 693 -2.52 -15.98 2.56
C ASN A 693 -1.71 -16.92 3.46
N VAL A 694 -0.39 -16.93 3.34
CA VAL A 694 0.50 -17.77 4.18
C VAL A 694 0.25 -17.55 5.68
N MET A 695 -0.21 -16.37 6.06
CA MET A 695 -0.42 -15.97 7.45
C MET A 695 -1.86 -16.18 7.98
N SER A 696 -2.68 -17.03 7.34
CA SER A 696 -4.12 -17.22 7.67
C SER A 696 -4.49 -18.51 8.43
N TYR A 697 -3.50 -19.36 8.75
CA TYR A 697 -3.66 -20.72 9.30
C TYR A 697 -4.45 -21.71 8.44
N ARG A 698 -4.69 -21.39 7.17
CA ARG A 698 -5.30 -22.34 6.24
C ARG A 698 -4.32 -23.49 5.95
N SER A 699 -4.84 -24.70 5.77
CA SER A 699 -4.02 -25.88 5.46
C SER A 699 -3.38 -25.83 4.06
N VAL A 700 -3.87 -24.96 3.18
CA VAL A 700 -3.29 -24.69 1.86
C VAL A 700 -3.17 -23.18 1.73
N THR A 701 -1.94 -22.68 1.75
CA THR A 701 -1.63 -21.26 1.62
C THR A 701 -0.57 -21.05 0.56
N ARG A 702 -0.71 -19.96 -0.19
CA ARG A 702 0.12 -19.71 -1.37
C ARG A 702 0.35 -18.25 -1.68
N SER A 703 -0.43 -17.34 -1.11
CA SER A 703 -0.36 -15.92 -1.46
C SER A 703 0.24 -15.07 -0.34
N THR A 704 0.86 -13.97 -0.74
CA THR A 704 1.16 -12.82 0.10
C THR A 704 0.85 -11.55 -0.69
N TRP A 705 0.59 -10.45 0.00
CA TRP A 705 0.25 -9.17 -0.63
C TRP A 705 1.48 -8.29 -0.86
N ARG A 706 1.35 -7.31 -1.75
CA ARG A 706 2.42 -6.35 -2.06
C ARG A 706 2.94 -5.61 -0.83
N TRP A 707 2.04 -5.22 0.08
CA TRP A 707 2.46 -4.59 1.32
C TRP A 707 3.24 -5.57 2.22
N GLN A 708 2.94 -6.87 2.21
CA GLN A 708 3.74 -7.89 2.91
C GLN A 708 5.10 -8.09 2.22
N TRP A 709 5.15 -8.04 0.88
CA TRP A 709 6.42 -8.06 0.14
C TRP A 709 7.31 -6.89 0.54
N HIS A 710 6.74 -5.69 0.72
CA HIS A 710 7.47 -4.52 1.23
C HIS A 710 8.01 -4.74 2.65
N VAL A 711 7.23 -5.33 3.56
CA VAL A 711 7.71 -5.61 4.94
C VAL A 711 8.95 -6.51 4.92
N ILE A 712 8.92 -7.62 4.17
CA ILE A 712 10.02 -8.59 4.16
C ILE A 712 11.17 -8.19 3.21
N ASN A 713 10.88 -7.34 2.22
CA ASN A 713 11.84 -6.70 1.33
C ASN A 713 11.52 -5.20 1.13
N PRO A 714 12.03 -4.31 2.01
CA PRO A 714 11.73 -2.86 1.97
C PRO A 714 12.18 -2.12 0.70
N LYS A 715 12.93 -2.80 -0.19
CA LYS A 715 13.36 -2.26 -1.49
C LYS A 715 12.24 -2.30 -2.55
N ILE A 716 11.20 -3.09 -2.30
CA ILE A 716 9.95 -3.09 -3.08
C ILE A 716 9.11 -1.91 -2.59
N SER A 717 8.58 -1.09 -3.49
CA SER A 717 7.64 -0.04 -3.10
C SER A 717 6.36 -0.67 -2.59
N GLU A 718 5.86 -0.17 -1.46
CA GLU A 718 4.60 -0.58 -0.86
C GLU A 718 3.40 -0.35 -1.80
N LYS A 719 3.45 0.72 -2.61
CA LYS A 719 2.44 1.09 -3.61
C LYS A 719 3.04 1.62 -4.90
#